data_AF-A0A4V1S7K8-F1
#
_entry.id   AF-A0A4V1S7K8-F1
#
_cell.length_a   1.000
_cell.length_b   1.000
_cell.length_c   1.000
_cell.angle_alpha   90.00
_cell.angle_beta   90.00
_cell.angle_gamma   90.00
#
_symmetry.space_group_name_H-M   'P 1'
#
loop_
_entity.id
_entity.type
_entity.pdbx_description
1 polymer ?
#
loop_
_entity_poly.entity_id
_entity_poly.type
_entity_poly.pdbx_seq_one_letter_code
_entity_poly.pdbx_strand_id
1 'polypeptide(L)'
;MKPIFLFLALSAFVSPVFAAAEADLLVAYDNSFSDGVGGDDNAEVIAANAVAGSNAINARSSTGARIRIAGYHKTTGQGGRSSLGGFVGWMGNYGDGYLDDVTAAADARGADLVSFVCAPAAGEGAAAVANQPGRYAAYGPGSFWANIIAHETGGHNYGCDHRGGDDNPKTIMMHNYCGGGSQGFFSNPNIWLNGGRLQGTGTCLGAAVNGGDNSYLISTTAQGVADRNNRVITAPKLDSVVRRWSFNQAAGAAPAGTTFTDSVSGTALATVQGAGATFTGTGLRIPGGTGASGAAYVQLPAGLISGYTNMTLEVWAKTISVQNWARVLDFNNGTGNYILLSGARGTDLNTQRFESKNGATVTLDSDIPTAAGVMYHYALTFASTGASTGRWTWFRDGDAVAWLDVAYSLATFPDVNNWLGRSAFAGDSYANAEYAEVRVSNVALTRDQLAANARLGPNRATADANLTADDPVNQNSFNVAGRWSDGLPPSGAKNYETYGFRLRTPADGTSRTFAGQSLNMDGGSFTWKGTSANTYTINNFTLGGTDAEILNAGSGNWTLAGSVEVKSPLVSVRAANGQINLSTNLSGNGSLLLLNNTVTYSGNNASFTGRTIVGDGRFSGISIDSEARLGANPAAFTADQLTLNRGVLFTTVTMTIDDTNRGLRIGESAALFNVANGTTLTIAVPTSGPSSGAAILTAPQYPNPVSGMLIKENGGTLSLTHPNNSSCGEILINGGTLAVSGAGRINNGDHHMPTVNNGTLLIDTTANQILGGAISGTGPIVKNNTGTTTFSGSNSFTGAVTVNGGILYANAANAATDRNFSYVSGITVNTGATLRTNANSLFGWDGTKEKPVTVNAGATMLADSNADVGVGVVTLNGGTLANSGPSTAYGSWRFDQATDKLAITASSTVSATNVKFGSASAAIEVNAFTNLNFTGTITDATSGGISYLNKKGAGILILAGVNTYTGATAINAGTVRLTGSLGGTPVTVAGGATLTGGGMVGGTLDFATTAIHAPGNPVGTQTVTGALGYAADSRVKWTLNTNSNAAGASSRIAAGAVNITSGALLDVVLDAAGSSTAFSNSFWSQPQSWIVMTGSNITGGFTLGTVGNDSTGEPVASHGSFSLQQNATSVTLVYTPGGSPRETWQQANFGDNWNNPLVSGDSADPDNDGVSNLLERAFGGNPNTSEAAILPLPDETAPLLSIIYRKSVAATDLVFTVQESADLVTPWLPAEGSSTLLDEVNGVQRIRFTAPAAGAERKMLRVRVTSAQ
;
A
#
# COMPACT_ATOMS: atom_id res chain seq x y z
N MET A 1 0.78 -9.07 -41.72
CA MET A 1 -0.55 -8.54 -42.11
C MET A 1 -0.93 -7.44 -41.13
N LYS A 2 -1.40 -6.30 -41.64
CA LYS A 2 -1.73 -5.07 -40.91
C LYS A 2 -2.87 -5.27 -39.90
N PRO A 3 -2.86 -4.64 -38.71
CA PRO A 3 -4.07 -4.31 -37.99
C PRO A 3 -4.52 -2.88 -38.33
N ILE A 4 -5.81 -2.76 -38.61
CA ILE A 4 -6.56 -1.51 -38.69
C ILE A 4 -6.94 -1.12 -37.26
N PHE A 5 -6.51 0.06 -36.81
CA PHE A 5 -7.05 0.73 -35.62
C PHE A 5 -7.78 1.97 -36.09
N LEU A 6 -9.10 1.98 -35.92
CA LEU A 6 -9.93 3.18 -35.97
C LEU A 6 -10.93 3.10 -34.82
N PHE A 7 -10.61 3.77 -33.72
CA PHE A 7 -11.60 4.29 -32.79
C PHE A 7 -11.07 5.66 -32.34
N LEU A 8 -11.69 6.72 -32.86
CA LEU A 8 -11.53 8.08 -32.37
C LEU A 8 -12.11 8.14 -30.96
N ALA A 9 -11.24 8.24 -29.95
CA ALA A 9 -11.61 8.84 -28.67
C ALA A 9 -11.42 10.35 -28.79
N LEU A 10 -12.54 11.06 -28.80
CA LEU A 10 -12.60 12.51 -28.66
C LEU A 10 -12.26 12.86 -27.19
N SER A 11 -10.99 12.77 -26.81
CA SER A 11 -10.49 13.39 -25.58
C SER A 11 -10.35 14.88 -25.85
N ALA A 12 -11.37 15.65 -25.46
CA ALA A 12 -11.20 17.08 -25.29
C ALA A 12 -9.99 17.31 -24.37
N PHE A 13 -8.97 17.99 -24.89
CA PHE A 13 -7.87 18.54 -24.11
C PHE A 13 -8.45 19.51 -23.08
N VAL A 14 -8.83 19.01 -21.91
CA VAL A 14 -8.91 19.84 -20.71
C VAL A 14 -7.46 20.06 -20.31
N SER A 15 -6.87 21.16 -20.79
CA SER A 15 -5.59 21.62 -20.26
C SER A 15 -5.77 21.82 -18.76
N PRO A 16 -4.86 21.34 -17.90
CA PRO A 16 -4.86 21.75 -16.51
C PRO A 16 -4.73 23.27 -16.49
N VAL A 17 -5.77 23.96 -16.02
CA VAL A 17 -5.67 25.39 -15.76
C VAL A 17 -4.72 25.51 -14.57
N PHE A 18 -3.44 25.79 -14.86
CA PHE A 18 -2.43 26.08 -13.84
C PHE A 18 -2.93 27.24 -12.98
N ALA A 19 -2.66 27.19 -11.67
CA ALA A 19 -3.05 28.25 -10.75
C ALA A 19 -2.46 29.57 -11.25
N ALA A 20 -3.33 30.53 -11.59
CA ALA A 20 -2.91 31.84 -12.04
C ALA A 20 -2.13 32.54 -10.93
N ALA A 21 -1.00 33.14 -11.28
CA ALA A 21 -0.23 33.98 -10.37
C ALA A 21 -0.31 35.42 -10.85
N GLU A 22 -0.69 36.34 -10.00
CA GLU A 22 -0.68 37.78 -10.26
C GLU A 22 0.40 38.46 -9.42
N ALA A 23 1.25 39.28 -10.04
CA ALA A 23 2.23 40.13 -9.33
C ALA A 23 1.94 41.61 -9.58
N ASP A 24 2.08 42.44 -8.54
CA ASP A 24 1.96 43.89 -8.62
C ASP A 24 3.35 44.52 -8.92
N LEU A 25 3.48 45.15 -10.09
CA LEU A 25 4.72 45.74 -10.61
C LEU A 25 4.72 47.27 -10.48
N LEU A 26 5.66 47.84 -9.74
CA LEU A 26 5.97 49.27 -9.89
C LEU A 26 6.85 49.47 -11.12
N VAL A 27 6.44 50.33 -12.05
CA VAL A 27 7.32 50.79 -13.14
C VAL A 27 7.87 52.16 -12.77
N ALA A 28 9.12 52.18 -12.36
CA ALA A 28 9.87 53.38 -12.10
C ALA A 28 10.70 53.80 -13.33
N TYR A 29 10.96 55.09 -13.49
CA TYR A 29 11.78 55.61 -14.58
C TYR A 29 12.42 56.95 -14.21
N ASP A 30 13.42 57.37 -14.98
CA ASP A 30 14.06 58.67 -14.83
C ASP A 30 13.75 59.62 -15.99
N ASN A 31 14.27 60.85 -15.90
CA ASN A 31 14.15 61.86 -16.96
C ASN A 31 14.69 61.38 -18.32
N SER A 32 15.70 60.50 -18.35
CA SER A 32 16.27 60.07 -19.63
C SER A 32 15.29 59.22 -20.44
N PHE A 33 14.46 58.41 -19.77
CA PHE A 33 13.39 57.69 -20.43
C PHE A 33 12.27 58.64 -20.82
N SER A 34 11.76 59.44 -19.88
CA SER A 34 10.58 60.26 -20.15
C SER A 34 10.83 61.37 -21.16
N ASP A 35 11.96 62.07 -21.09
CA ASP A 35 12.33 63.08 -22.11
C ASP A 35 12.54 62.42 -23.49
N GLY A 36 13.11 61.21 -23.52
CA GLY A 36 13.36 60.44 -24.75
C GLY A 36 12.09 59.96 -25.47
N VAL A 37 10.97 59.85 -24.77
CA VAL A 37 9.67 59.47 -25.33
C VAL A 37 8.67 60.63 -25.37
N GLY A 38 9.11 61.85 -25.08
CA GLY A 38 8.29 63.06 -25.20
C GLY A 38 7.40 63.37 -23.99
N GLY A 39 7.77 62.90 -22.80
CA GLY A 39 7.15 63.23 -21.51
C GLY A 39 6.79 62.02 -20.66
N ASP A 40 6.42 62.28 -19.41
CA ASP A 40 6.08 61.26 -18.42
C ASP A 40 4.84 60.44 -18.84
N ASP A 41 3.82 61.09 -19.39
CA ASP A 41 2.61 60.41 -19.88
C ASP A 41 2.91 59.36 -20.97
N ASN A 42 3.85 59.66 -21.87
CA ASN A 42 4.27 58.72 -22.91
C ASN A 42 5.09 57.55 -22.33
N ALA A 43 5.91 57.82 -21.32
CA ALA A 43 6.65 56.79 -20.60
C ALA A 43 5.70 55.77 -19.95
N GLU A 44 4.63 56.24 -19.30
CA GLU A 44 3.62 55.40 -18.67
C GLU A 44 2.81 54.57 -19.68
N VAL A 45 2.39 55.17 -20.79
CA VAL A 45 1.67 54.46 -21.86
C VAL A 45 2.54 53.39 -22.51
N ILE A 46 3.81 53.70 -22.82
CA ILE A 46 4.76 52.72 -23.35
C ILE A 46 4.94 51.57 -22.35
N ALA A 47 5.03 51.90 -21.07
CA ALA A 47 5.17 50.91 -20.02
C ALA A 47 3.94 49.99 -19.90
N ALA A 48 2.74 50.56 -19.85
CA ALA A 48 1.46 49.85 -19.84
C ALA A 48 1.35 48.89 -21.04
N ASN A 49 1.64 49.37 -22.24
CA ASN A 49 1.52 48.59 -23.46
C ASN A 49 2.52 47.43 -23.49
N ALA A 50 3.74 47.62 -22.99
CA ALA A 50 4.71 46.54 -22.86
C ALA A 50 4.27 45.47 -21.84
N VAL A 51 3.73 45.87 -20.69
CA VAL A 51 3.17 44.93 -19.69
C VAL A 51 1.95 44.19 -20.25
N ALA A 52 1.06 44.87 -20.96
CA ALA A 52 -0.09 44.24 -21.61
C ALA A 52 0.34 43.25 -22.69
N GLY A 53 1.38 43.56 -23.46
CA GLY A 53 2.02 42.63 -24.40
C GLY A 53 2.57 41.38 -23.69
N SER A 54 3.25 41.57 -22.56
CA SER A 54 3.77 40.48 -21.71
C SER A 54 2.63 39.60 -21.16
N ASN A 55 1.54 40.20 -20.67
CA ASN A 55 0.34 39.50 -20.22
C ASN A 55 -0.35 38.71 -21.36
N ALA A 56 -0.40 39.28 -22.56
CA ALA A 56 -0.96 38.59 -23.73
C ALA A 56 -0.11 37.38 -24.14
N ILE A 57 1.21 37.47 -24.02
CA ILE A 57 2.12 36.34 -24.22
C ILE A 57 1.84 35.25 -23.18
N ASN A 58 1.75 35.62 -21.89
CA ASN A 58 1.42 34.67 -20.81
C ASN A 58 0.06 33.97 -21.01
N ALA A 59 -0.96 34.72 -21.41
CA ALA A 59 -2.28 34.18 -21.72
C ALA A 59 -2.24 33.18 -22.89
N ARG A 60 -1.43 33.44 -23.92
CA ARG A 60 -1.22 32.52 -25.06
C ARG A 60 -0.36 31.31 -24.70
N SER A 61 0.57 31.44 -23.75
CA SER A 61 1.40 30.33 -23.26
C SER A 61 0.71 29.48 -22.19
N SER A 62 -0.55 29.77 -21.83
CA SER A 62 -1.32 29.03 -20.81
C SER A 62 -0.64 28.93 -19.45
N THR A 63 0.28 29.86 -19.14
CA THR A 63 1.04 29.87 -17.88
C THR A 63 0.20 30.34 -16.70
N GLY A 64 -0.90 31.04 -16.96
CA GLY A 64 -1.74 31.64 -15.92
C GLY A 64 -1.11 32.84 -15.20
N ALA A 65 0.16 33.18 -15.50
CA ALA A 65 0.83 34.33 -14.89
C ALA A 65 0.31 35.65 -15.46
N ARG A 66 0.13 36.65 -14.61
CA ARG A 66 -0.28 38.01 -14.97
C ARG A 66 0.50 39.03 -14.14
N ILE A 67 0.77 40.17 -14.75
CA ILE A 67 1.32 41.35 -14.08
C ILE A 67 0.23 42.39 -14.05
N ARG A 68 0.09 43.03 -12.89
CA ARG A 68 -0.69 44.25 -12.78
C ARG A 68 0.28 45.36 -12.47
N ILE A 69 0.15 46.49 -13.14
CA ILE A 69 0.94 47.65 -12.75
C ILE A 69 0.42 48.11 -11.38
N ALA A 70 1.30 48.24 -10.40
CA ALA A 70 0.97 48.75 -9.06
C ALA A 70 0.96 50.28 -9.06
N GLY A 71 1.77 50.88 -9.95
CA GLY A 71 1.87 52.31 -10.17
C GLY A 71 3.08 52.66 -11.02
N TYR A 72 3.20 53.95 -11.32
CA TYR A 72 4.34 54.55 -11.97
C TYR A 72 5.09 55.44 -10.99
N HIS A 73 6.42 55.53 -11.12
CA HIS A 73 7.22 56.43 -10.29
C HIS A 73 8.37 57.05 -11.08
N LYS A 74 8.29 58.36 -11.32
CA LYS A 74 9.45 59.10 -11.80
C LYS A 74 10.36 59.40 -10.62
N THR A 75 11.62 58.96 -10.67
CA THR A 75 12.57 59.27 -9.60
C THR A 75 12.86 60.76 -9.52
N THR A 76 13.01 61.27 -8.30
CA THR A 76 13.28 62.68 -7.99
C THR A 76 14.77 63.06 -8.07
N GLY A 77 15.67 62.08 -8.20
CA GLY A 77 17.11 62.30 -8.33
C GLY A 77 17.52 62.72 -9.75
N GLN A 78 18.27 63.83 -9.89
CA GLN A 78 18.56 64.45 -11.17
C GLN A 78 19.34 63.57 -12.17
N GLY A 79 18.82 63.50 -13.40
CA GLY A 79 19.51 63.42 -14.69
C GLY A 79 20.92 62.82 -14.79
N GLY A 80 21.13 61.58 -14.34
CA GLY A 80 22.23 60.75 -14.84
C GLY A 80 23.04 59.99 -13.79
N ARG A 81 23.25 58.70 -14.11
CA ARG A 81 24.46 57.86 -13.91
C ARG A 81 25.10 57.91 -12.52
N SER A 82 25.12 56.78 -11.81
CA SER A 82 25.99 56.65 -10.62
C SER A 82 27.48 56.65 -10.97
N SER A 83 28.28 57.08 -10.00
CA SER A 83 29.74 57.16 -10.02
C SER A 83 30.45 55.83 -9.72
N LEU A 84 29.73 54.71 -9.57
CA LEU A 84 30.25 53.45 -8.97
C LEU A 84 30.15 52.18 -9.86
N GLY A 85 30.12 52.32 -11.19
CA GLY A 85 30.45 51.20 -12.09
C GLY A 85 29.31 50.19 -12.36
N GLY A 86 28.18 50.68 -12.87
CA GLY A 86 27.12 49.85 -13.46
C GLY A 86 26.01 49.38 -12.49
N PHE A 87 24.86 49.02 -13.07
CA PHE A 87 23.58 48.75 -12.40
C PHE A 87 23.62 47.66 -11.30
N VAL A 88 24.61 46.74 -11.30
CA VAL A 88 24.76 45.66 -10.30
C VAL A 88 25.22 46.20 -8.93
N GLY A 89 25.93 47.33 -8.90
CA GLY A 89 26.36 47.96 -7.64
C GLY A 89 25.25 48.74 -6.92
N TRP A 90 24.15 49.07 -7.61
CA TRP A 90 23.12 50.01 -7.12
C TRP A 90 22.10 49.38 -6.18
N MET A 91 21.71 48.10 -6.38
CA MET A 91 20.64 47.49 -5.58
C MET A 91 21.13 46.69 -4.36
N GLY A 92 22.45 46.52 -4.20
CA GLY A 92 23.04 45.72 -3.12
C GLY A 92 23.49 46.51 -1.89
N ASN A 93 23.61 47.84 -1.99
CA ASN A 93 24.08 48.70 -0.90
C ASN A 93 22.95 49.66 -0.45
N TYR A 94 22.39 49.41 0.73
CA TYR A 94 21.54 50.37 1.44
C TYR A 94 22.33 51.66 1.70
N GLY A 95 21.85 52.81 1.21
CA GLY A 95 22.49 54.12 1.42
C GLY A 95 22.69 54.97 0.15
N ASP A 96 22.21 54.53 -1.01
CA ASP A 96 22.13 55.36 -2.21
C ASP A 96 20.75 56.08 -2.27
N GLY A 97 20.76 57.41 -2.18
CA GLY A 97 19.55 58.24 -2.16
C GLY A 97 18.68 58.15 -3.43
N TYR A 98 19.20 57.61 -4.54
CA TYR A 98 18.44 57.36 -5.76
C TYR A 98 17.55 56.10 -5.67
N LEU A 99 17.97 55.08 -4.91
CA LEU A 99 17.25 53.81 -4.76
C LEU A 99 16.23 53.86 -3.63
N ASP A 100 16.47 54.67 -2.60
CA ASP A 100 15.55 54.84 -1.47
C ASP A 100 14.20 55.44 -1.92
N ASP A 101 14.20 56.37 -2.88
CA ASP A 101 12.99 56.97 -3.45
C ASP A 101 12.14 55.93 -4.22
N VAL A 102 12.77 55.16 -5.12
CA VAL A 102 12.09 54.11 -5.90
C VAL A 102 11.63 52.96 -5.00
N THR A 103 12.45 52.56 -4.03
CA THR A 103 12.10 51.48 -3.08
C THR A 103 10.98 51.92 -2.15
N ALA A 104 11.03 53.15 -1.62
CA ALA A 104 9.95 53.70 -0.81
C ALA A 104 8.65 53.84 -1.61
N ALA A 105 8.72 54.25 -2.88
CA ALA A 105 7.55 54.28 -3.77
C ALA A 105 6.99 52.88 -4.01
N ALA A 106 7.85 51.86 -4.18
CA ALA A 106 7.42 50.47 -4.35
C ALA A 106 6.77 49.91 -3.08
N ASP A 107 7.38 50.15 -1.92
CA ASP A 107 6.85 49.75 -0.61
C ASP A 107 5.51 50.44 -0.32
N ALA A 108 5.40 51.74 -0.62
CA ALA A 108 4.18 52.52 -0.44
C ALA A 108 3.03 52.06 -1.35
N ARG A 109 3.34 51.32 -2.43
CA ARG A 109 2.37 50.69 -3.33
C ARG A 109 2.17 49.21 -3.06
N GLY A 110 2.94 48.63 -2.13
CA GLY A 110 2.96 47.19 -1.89
C GLY A 110 3.35 46.39 -3.13
N ALA A 111 4.22 46.94 -3.98
CA ALA A 111 4.63 46.32 -5.22
C ALA A 111 5.57 45.13 -4.97
N ASP A 112 5.22 43.99 -5.56
CA ASP A 112 5.95 42.73 -5.50
C ASP A 112 7.23 42.75 -6.33
N LEU A 113 7.16 43.50 -7.43
CA LEU A 113 8.20 43.67 -8.43
C LEU A 113 8.44 45.15 -8.70
N VAL A 114 9.67 45.50 -9.07
CA VAL A 114 10.04 46.85 -9.48
C VAL A 114 10.84 46.80 -10.77
N SER A 115 10.36 47.49 -11.81
CA SER A 115 11.09 47.72 -13.06
C SER A 115 11.55 49.17 -13.11
N PHE A 116 12.83 49.43 -13.29
CA PHE A 116 13.38 50.78 -13.40
C PHE A 116 13.93 51.07 -14.80
N VAL A 117 13.45 52.13 -15.47
CA VAL A 117 13.83 52.46 -16.85
C VAL A 117 14.68 53.72 -16.91
N CYS A 118 15.89 53.60 -17.44
CA CYS A 118 16.82 54.72 -17.62
C CYS A 118 17.87 54.42 -18.72
N ALA A 119 18.44 55.44 -19.35
CA ALA A 119 19.45 55.28 -20.40
C ALA A 119 20.78 54.78 -19.82
N PRO A 120 21.39 53.72 -20.41
CA PRO A 120 22.69 53.22 -19.94
C PRO A 120 23.84 54.19 -20.26
N ALA A 121 24.93 54.15 -19.49
CA ALA A 121 26.16 54.85 -19.89
C ALA A 121 26.84 54.15 -21.08
N ALA A 122 27.69 54.86 -21.82
CA ALA A 122 28.43 54.29 -22.95
C ALA A 122 29.37 53.16 -22.44
N GLY A 123 29.07 51.91 -22.83
CA GLY A 123 29.82 50.72 -22.40
C GLY A 123 29.16 49.92 -21.26
N GLU A 124 28.07 50.41 -20.67
CA GLU A 124 27.32 49.67 -19.64
C GLU A 124 26.17 48.87 -20.28
N GLY A 125 26.14 47.56 -20.07
CA GLY A 125 25.01 46.70 -20.45
C GLY A 125 23.88 46.76 -19.42
N ALA A 126 22.67 46.37 -19.81
CA ALA A 126 21.59 46.13 -18.86
C ALA A 126 22.07 45.12 -17.80
N ALA A 127 21.86 45.43 -16.52
CA ALA A 127 22.32 44.55 -15.44
C ALA A 127 21.19 44.35 -14.42
N ALA A 128 21.11 43.12 -13.89
CA ALA A 128 20.30 42.78 -12.73
C ALA A 128 21.19 42.50 -11.54
N VAL A 129 20.71 42.81 -10.34
CA VAL A 129 21.24 42.20 -9.12
C VAL A 129 20.53 40.86 -8.95
N ALA A 130 21.21 39.79 -9.34
CA ALA A 130 20.76 38.42 -9.14
C ALA A 130 21.08 37.97 -7.71
N ASN A 131 20.19 38.32 -6.77
CA ASN A 131 19.95 37.44 -5.62
C ASN A 131 18.60 36.76 -5.91
N GLN A 132 18.66 35.60 -6.55
CA GLN A 132 17.47 34.94 -7.10
C GLN A 132 16.64 34.35 -5.96
N PRO A 133 15.30 34.62 -5.90
CA PRO A 133 14.48 35.45 -6.80
C PRO A 133 14.46 36.96 -6.43
N GLY A 134 14.89 37.82 -7.38
CA GLY A 134 15.09 39.26 -7.15
C GLY A 134 13.83 40.12 -7.30
N ARG A 135 13.62 41.08 -6.40
CA ARG A 135 12.48 42.02 -6.38
C ARG A 135 12.58 43.17 -7.40
N TYR A 136 13.78 43.52 -7.88
CA TYR A 136 13.98 44.68 -8.77
C TYR A 136 14.77 44.32 -10.03
N ALA A 137 14.47 45.02 -11.13
CA ALA A 137 15.18 44.94 -12.40
C ALA A 137 15.32 46.34 -13.03
N ALA A 138 16.39 46.59 -13.78
CA ALA A 138 16.62 47.84 -14.50
C ALA A 138 16.85 47.63 -16.00
N TYR A 139 16.34 48.54 -16.83
CA TYR A 139 16.34 48.44 -18.29
C TYR A 139 16.71 49.76 -18.97
N GLY A 140 17.40 49.66 -20.11
CA GLY A 140 17.48 50.75 -21.09
C GLY A 140 16.12 51.02 -21.76
N PRO A 141 15.85 52.25 -22.24
CA PRO A 141 14.60 52.60 -22.94
C PRO A 141 14.23 51.65 -24.07
N GLY A 142 15.21 51.22 -24.87
CA GLY A 142 15.03 50.30 -25.99
C GLY A 142 14.91 48.83 -25.60
N SER A 143 14.94 48.48 -24.31
CA SER A 143 14.94 47.11 -23.79
C SER A 143 13.83 46.85 -22.77
N PHE A 144 12.99 47.84 -22.46
CA PHE A 144 11.88 47.67 -21.51
C PHE A 144 10.86 46.60 -21.96
N TRP A 145 10.72 46.39 -23.27
CA TRP A 145 9.92 45.29 -23.82
C TRP A 145 10.45 43.90 -23.45
N ALA A 146 11.72 43.81 -23.02
CA ALA A 146 12.35 42.58 -22.52
C ALA A 146 12.00 42.24 -21.08
N ASN A 147 11.01 42.92 -20.46
CA ASN A 147 10.22 42.38 -19.35
C ASN A 147 9.41 41.14 -19.83
N ILE A 148 10.09 40.16 -20.43
CA ILE A 148 9.59 38.81 -20.64
C ILE A 148 9.72 38.16 -19.27
N ILE A 149 8.60 38.13 -18.56
CA ILE A 149 8.49 37.36 -17.34
C ILE A 149 8.42 35.89 -17.77
N ALA A 150 9.57 35.23 -17.66
CA ALA A 150 9.67 33.81 -17.90
C ALA A 150 9.31 33.06 -16.62
N HIS A 151 8.31 32.19 -16.71
CA HIS A 151 8.33 30.93 -16.01
C HIS A 151 9.54 30.15 -16.55
N GLU A 152 10.58 29.95 -15.74
CA GLU A 152 11.47 28.83 -16.03
C GLU A 152 10.68 27.57 -15.73
N THR A 153 10.43 26.74 -16.74
CA THR A 153 10.31 25.29 -16.52
C THR A 153 11.67 24.80 -16.04
N GLY A 154 11.98 25.07 -14.77
CA GLY A 154 13.19 24.64 -14.08
C GLY A 154 13.87 25.83 -13.45
N GLY A 155 13.36 26.26 -12.30
CA GLY A 155 13.94 27.39 -11.57
C GLY A 155 15.41 27.17 -11.26
N HIS A 156 16.24 28.18 -11.52
CA HIS A 156 17.52 28.34 -10.86
C HIS A 156 17.31 28.64 -9.37
N ASN A 157 17.15 27.59 -8.56
CA ASN A 157 17.69 27.51 -7.20
C ASN A 157 17.64 26.06 -6.70
N TYR A 158 18.73 25.62 -6.04
CA TYR A 158 19.04 24.28 -5.46
C TYR A 158 19.86 23.28 -6.30
N GLY A 159 20.57 23.69 -7.35
CA GLY A 159 21.64 22.86 -7.93
C GLY A 159 21.20 21.56 -8.62
N CYS A 160 19.98 21.49 -9.18
CA CYS A 160 19.54 20.43 -10.09
C CYS A 160 19.30 20.96 -11.52
N ASP A 161 19.29 20.07 -12.52
CA ASP A 161 19.23 20.42 -13.95
C ASP A 161 17.82 20.80 -14.45
N HIS A 162 17.76 21.35 -15.67
CA HIS A 162 16.54 21.89 -16.31
C HIS A 162 15.36 20.90 -16.46
N ARG A 163 15.48 19.60 -16.15
CA ARG A 163 14.32 18.68 -16.21
C ARG A 163 13.33 18.85 -15.06
N GLY A 164 13.74 19.49 -13.97
CA GLY A 164 12.94 19.59 -12.74
C GLY A 164 11.81 20.61 -12.73
N GLY A 165 11.62 21.43 -13.78
CA GLY A 165 10.51 22.39 -13.79
C GLY A 165 9.52 22.24 -14.92
N ASP A 166 9.52 21.12 -15.64
CA ASP A 166 8.32 20.69 -16.36
C ASP A 166 7.14 20.41 -15.41
N ASP A 167 7.40 20.18 -14.11
CA ASP A 167 6.41 19.68 -13.15
C ASP A 167 5.87 20.73 -12.14
N ASN A 168 6.42 21.95 -12.03
CA ASN A 168 5.99 22.90 -10.98
C ASN A 168 6.24 24.40 -11.28
N PRO A 169 5.20 25.22 -11.53
CA PRO A 169 5.34 26.67 -11.71
C PRO A 169 5.50 27.39 -10.37
N LYS A 170 6.74 27.50 -9.89
CA LYS A 170 7.00 27.98 -8.52
C LYS A 170 7.15 29.49 -8.33
N THR A 171 7.39 30.31 -9.37
CA THR A 171 7.64 31.77 -9.18
C THR A 171 7.39 32.61 -10.44
N ILE A 172 6.83 33.83 -10.27
CA ILE A 172 6.98 34.93 -11.24
C ILE A 172 8.34 35.58 -11.00
N MET A 173 9.23 35.59 -11.98
CA MET A 173 10.55 36.22 -11.88
C MET A 173 10.75 37.28 -12.97
N MET A 174 11.40 38.40 -12.61
CA MET A 174 11.95 39.32 -13.61
C MET A 174 13.32 38.80 -14.05
N HIS A 175 13.44 38.43 -15.32
CA HIS A 175 14.69 37.92 -15.87
C HIS A 175 15.45 39.06 -16.57
N ASN A 176 16.73 39.24 -16.24
CA ASN A 176 17.66 40.00 -17.06
C ASN A 176 18.97 39.22 -17.16
N TYR A 177 19.34 38.79 -18.37
CA TYR A 177 20.61 38.09 -18.60
C TYR A 177 21.75 39.12 -18.60
N CYS A 178 22.76 38.92 -17.75
CA CYS A 178 23.91 39.81 -17.64
C CYS A 178 24.81 39.75 -18.89
N GLY A 179 25.14 40.91 -19.45
CA GLY A 179 26.48 41.14 -20.03
C GLY A 179 26.57 41.37 -21.54
N GLY A 180 26.72 42.63 -21.91
CA GLY A 180 27.64 43.14 -22.94
C GLY A 180 27.90 42.32 -24.21
N GLY A 181 27.15 42.60 -25.27
CA GLY A 181 27.47 42.13 -26.61
C GLY A 181 26.23 42.09 -27.49
N SER A 182 26.32 42.69 -28.67
CA SER A 182 25.31 42.65 -29.72
C SER A 182 24.78 41.21 -29.93
N GLN A 183 23.44 41.05 -29.88
CA GLN A 183 22.59 39.89 -30.21
C GLN A 183 21.87 39.31 -28.97
N GLY A 184 20.54 39.41 -28.96
CA GLY A 184 19.67 38.93 -27.86
C GLY A 184 19.51 37.40 -27.89
N PHE A 185 19.76 36.75 -26.76
CA PHE A 185 19.64 35.30 -26.58
C PHE A 185 18.46 34.98 -25.65
N PHE A 186 17.55 34.08 -26.08
CA PHE A 186 16.35 33.65 -25.32
C PHE A 186 16.19 32.11 -25.38
N SER A 187 15.74 31.46 -24.30
CA SER A 187 15.78 29.99 -24.12
C SER A 187 14.42 29.26 -24.09
N ASN A 188 13.30 29.86 -24.52
CA ASN A 188 12.05 29.11 -24.69
C ASN A 188 11.87 28.64 -26.16
N PRO A 189 11.88 27.32 -26.45
CA PRO A 189 11.77 26.80 -27.81
C PRO A 189 10.40 26.99 -28.49
N ASN A 190 9.38 27.45 -27.75
CA ASN A 190 7.99 27.57 -28.21
C ASN A 190 7.51 29.02 -28.43
N ILE A 191 8.37 30.03 -28.29
CA ILE A 191 7.99 31.43 -28.53
C ILE A 191 8.33 31.83 -29.97
N TRP A 192 7.31 32.29 -30.69
CA TRP A 192 7.38 32.71 -32.09
C TRP A 192 7.03 34.19 -32.18
N LEU A 193 7.90 34.99 -32.82
CA LEU A 193 7.65 36.40 -33.12
C LEU A 193 7.92 36.64 -34.61
N ASN A 194 6.96 37.26 -35.31
CA ASN A 194 7.03 37.53 -36.76
C ASN A 194 7.41 36.32 -37.62
N GLY A 195 6.91 35.14 -37.28
CA GLY A 195 7.17 33.89 -38.02
C GLY A 195 8.56 33.30 -37.81
N GLY A 196 9.42 33.92 -36.99
CA GLY A 196 10.71 33.38 -36.57
C GLY A 196 10.63 32.71 -35.20
N ARG A 197 11.21 31.51 -35.10
CA ARG A 197 11.39 30.77 -33.84
C ARG A 197 12.63 31.32 -33.13
N LEU A 198 12.50 31.74 -31.87
CA LEU A 198 13.62 32.23 -31.08
C LEU A 198 14.36 31.04 -30.44
N GLN A 199 15.59 30.74 -30.89
CA GLN A 199 16.42 29.63 -30.39
C GLN A 199 17.84 30.11 -30.06
N GLY A 200 18.36 29.80 -28.86
CA GLY A 200 19.75 29.99 -28.47
C GLY A 200 20.36 28.75 -27.79
N THR A 201 21.67 28.52 -27.97
CA THR A 201 22.44 27.39 -27.45
C THR A 201 23.56 27.89 -26.51
N GLY A 202 23.42 27.86 -25.18
CA GLY A 202 24.53 28.26 -24.30
C GLY A 202 24.30 28.24 -22.78
N THR A 203 25.32 27.82 -22.04
CA THR A 203 25.41 27.54 -20.59
C THR A 203 25.97 28.72 -19.77
N CYS A 204 25.26 29.19 -18.74
CA CYS A 204 25.74 30.23 -17.81
C CYS A 204 25.66 29.75 -16.34
N LEU A 205 26.81 29.53 -15.69
CA LEU A 205 26.95 29.27 -14.25
C LEU A 205 27.91 30.31 -13.67
N GLY A 206 27.36 31.33 -12.98
CA GLY A 206 28.12 32.27 -12.14
C GLY A 206 27.86 31.99 -10.66
N ALA A 207 28.91 31.99 -9.85
CA ALA A 207 28.90 31.57 -8.45
C ALA A 207 27.86 32.30 -7.57
N ALA A 208 27.04 31.52 -6.87
CA ALA A 208 26.04 32.00 -5.92
C ALA A 208 26.70 32.67 -4.70
N VAL A 209 26.27 33.89 -4.38
CA VAL A 209 26.65 34.61 -3.16
C VAL A 209 25.88 34.03 -1.98
N ASN A 210 26.59 33.63 -0.95
CA ASN A 210 26.07 33.04 0.28
C ASN A 210 25.41 34.15 1.14
N GLY A 211 24.09 34.07 1.42
CA GLY A 211 23.42 34.93 2.40
C GLY A 211 22.19 35.75 1.96
N GLY A 212 21.48 35.40 0.87
CA GLY A 212 20.24 36.09 0.48
C GLY A 212 19.01 35.70 1.30
N ASP A 213 18.13 36.68 1.55
CA ASP A 213 16.90 36.73 2.39
C ASP A 213 15.84 35.62 2.23
N ASN A 214 16.12 34.56 1.47
CA ASN A 214 15.20 33.47 1.16
C ASN A 214 15.35 32.23 2.04
N SER A 215 16.18 32.26 3.09
CA SER A 215 16.36 31.12 3.99
C SER A 215 15.19 30.85 4.93
N TYR A 216 14.12 31.66 4.92
CA TYR A 216 13.06 31.56 5.92
C TYR A 216 11.59 31.68 5.46
N LEU A 217 11.31 31.86 4.16
CA LEU A 217 9.93 31.95 3.68
C LEU A 217 9.72 31.05 2.46
N ILE A 218 9.22 29.85 2.73
CA ILE A 218 8.98 28.79 1.76
C ILE A 218 7.50 28.84 1.37
N SER A 219 7.16 29.73 0.44
CA SER A 219 5.88 29.68 -0.26
C SER A 219 6.07 28.91 -1.57
N THR A 220 5.21 27.93 -1.82
CA THR A 220 5.26 27.00 -2.97
C THR A 220 4.15 27.25 -3.99
N THR A 221 3.30 28.25 -3.76
CA THR A 221 2.42 28.79 -4.80
C THR A 221 3.09 29.99 -5.43
N ALA A 222 3.07 30.09 -6.77
CA ALA A 222 3.57 31.25 -7.48
C ALA A 222 2.94 32.56 -6.97
N GLN A 223 1.69 32.51 -6.48
CA GLN A 223 1.00 33.64 -5.85
C GLN A 223 1.65 34.07 -4.52
N GLY A 224 2.01 33.15 -3.62
CA GLY A 224 2.58 33.55 -2.33
C GLY A 224 4.05 33.98 -2.40
N VAL A 225 4.76 33.72 -3.51
CA VAL A 225 6.06 34.35 -3.80
C VAL A 225 5.89 35.69 -4.53
N ALA A 226 4.82 35.84 -5.32
CA ALA A 226 4.41 37.13 -5.84
C ALA A 226 4.07 38.08 -4.67
N ASP A 227 3.19 37.69 -3.74
CA ASP A 227 2.70 38.52 -2.63
C ASP A 227 3.69 38.68 -1.44
N ARG A 228 4.97 39.00 -1.71
CA ARG A 228 5.98 39.25 -0.65
C ARG A 228 5.70 40.53 0.13
N ASN A 229 5.01 41.50 -0.48
CA ASN A 229 4.68 42.77 0.15
C ASN A 229 3.20 42.85 0.49
N ASN A 230 2.87 43.60 1.54
CA ASN A 230 1.46 43.84 1.87
C ASN A 230 0.87 44.75 0.80
N ARG A 231 0.08 44.15 -0.10
CA ARG A 231 -0.65 44.83 -1.17
C ARG A 231 -1.33 46.10 -0.66
N VAL A 232 -1.12 47.20 -1.38
CA VAL A 232 -1.82 48.47 -1.11
C VAL A 232 -3.00 48.56 -2.06
N ILE A 233 -4.21 48.64 -1.49
CA ILE A 233 -5.46 48.57 -2.24
C ILE A 233 -6.06 49.97 -2.31
N THR A 234 -6.46 50.38 -3.51
CA THR A 234 -7.24 51.61 -3.72
C THR A 234 -8.72 51.27 -3.71
N ALA A 235 -9.52 52.07 -3.02
CA ALA A 235 -10.97 51.89 -2.97
C ALA A 235 -11.59 52.18 -4.35
N PRO A 236 -12.59 51.40 -4.79
CA PRO A 236 -13.43 51.77 -5.93
C PRO A 236 -14.07 53.14 -5.69
N LYS A 237 -14.07 54.02 -6.70
CA LYS A 237 -14.61 55.39 -6.58
C LYS A 237 -16.02 55.49 -7.18
N LEU A 238 -16.95 54.79 -6.55
CA LEU A 238 -18.33 54.66 -7.04
C LEU A 238 -19.24 55.84 -6.67
N ASP A 239 -18.88 56.60 -5.64
CA ASP A 239 -19.59 57.82 -5.20
C ASP A 239 -19.65 58.92 -6.28
N SER A 240 -18.68 58.92 -7.19
CA SER A 240 -18.61 59.83 -8.33
C SER A 240 -19.43 59.38 -9.55
N VAL A 241 -19.98 58.17 -9.55
CA VAL A 241 -20.78 57.62 -10.66
C VAL A 241 -22.14 58.31 -10.65
N VAL A 242 -22.44 59.03 -11.73
CA VAL A 242 -23.66 59.81 -11.94
C VAL A 242 -24.63 59.15 -12.91
N ARG A 243 -24.18 58.18 -13.72
CA ARG A 243 -25.03 57.31 -14.57
C ARG A 243 -24.53 55.88 -14.54
N ARG A 244 -25.44 54.90 -14.54
CA ARG A 244 -25.10 53.47 -14.59
C ARG A 244 -26.18 52.65 -15.28
N TRP A 245 -25.80 51.87 -16.30
CA TRP A 245 -26.68 50.91 -16.97
C TRP A 245 -26.11 49.50 -16.88
N SER A 246 -26.89 48.57 -16.32
CA SER A 246 -26.53 47.16 -16.19
C SER A 246 -27.36 46.30 -17.13
N PHE A 247 -26.70 45.37 -17.83
CA PHE A 247 -27.32 44.51 -18.85
C PHE A 247 -27.47 43.05 -18.38
N ASN A 248 -27.68 42.85 -17.07
CA ASN A 248 -27.74 41.54 -16.40
C ASN A 248 -29.15 40.91 -16.35
N GLN A 249 -30.03 41.26 -17.29
CA GLN A 249 -31.35 40.67 -17.36
C GLN A 249 -31.24 39.16 -17.67
N ALA A 250 -32.23 38.38 -17.21
CA ALA A 250 -32.27 36.94 -17.44
C ALA A 250 -32.13 36.60 -18.93
N ALA A 251 -31.51 35.45 -19.23
CA ALA A 251 -31.20 35.05 -20.60
C ALA A 251 -32.45 34.98 -21.47
N GLY A 252 -32.41 35.58 -22.66
CA GLY A 252 -33.58 35.71 -23.54
C GLY A 252 -33.39 36.72 -24.68
N ALA A 253 -34.44 36.95 -25.47
CA ALA A 253 -34.42 37.92 -26.57
C ALA A 253 -34.47 39.38 -26.07
N ALA A 254 -33.74 40.28 -26.72
CA ALA A 254 -33.77 41.72 -26.47
C ALA A 254 -34.18 42.46 -27.76
N PRO A 255 -35.49 42.54 -28.08
CA PRO A 255 -35.96 43.16 -29.31
C PRO A 255 -35.65 44.67 -29.39
N ALA A 256 -35.69 45.23 -30.59
CA ALA A 256 -35.58 46.68 -30.80
C ALA A 256 -36.60 47.44 -29.93
N GLY A 257 -36.17 48.54 -29.30
CA GLY A 257 -36.96 49.30 -28.34
C GLY A 257 -36.87 48.81 -26.89
N THR A 258 -36.15 47.72 -26.61
CA THR A 258 -35.87 47.31 -25.22
C THR A 258 -35.09 48.42 -24.51
N THR A 259 -35.59 48.88 -23.36
CA THR A 259 -34.99 49.99 -22.60
C THR A 259 -34.32 49.51 -21.32
N PHE A 260 -33.27 50.23 -20.90
CA PHE A 260 -32.55 50.04 -19.65
C PHE A 260 -32.53 51.36 -18.90
N THR A 261 -33.09 51.36 -17.70
CA THR A 261 -33.09 52.52 -16.84
C THR A 261 -31.73 52.70 -16.17
N ASP A 262 -31.23 53.93 -16.17
CA ASP A 262 -30.07 54.34 -15.40
C ASP A 262 -30.36 54.17 -13.90
N SER A 263 -29.60 53.30 -13.23
CA SER A 263 -29.83 52.97 -11.83
C SER A 263 -29.43 54.09 -10.86
N VAL A 264 -28.69 55.11 -11.32
CA VAL A 264 -28.29 56.26 -10.49
C VAL A 264 -29.31 57.39 -10.57
N SER A 265 -29.66 57.85 -11.78
CA SER A 265 -30.64 58.93 -11.93
C SER A 265 -32.11 58.48 -11.95
N GLY A 266 -32.37 57.19 -12.14
CA GLY A 266 -33.71 56.61 -12.25
C GLY A 266 -34.51 56.99 -13.50
N THR A 267 -33.97 57.82 -14.40
CA THR A 267 -34.75 58.45 -15.49
C THR A 267 -34.11 58.37 -16.87
N ALA A 268 -32.79 58.29 -16.99
CA ALA A 268 -32.12 58.21 -18.28
C ALA A 268 -32.17 56.78 -18.86
N LEU A 269 -32.54 56.63 -20.14
CA LEU A 269 -32.73 55.32 -20.78
C LEU A 269 -31.63 55.01 -21.80
N ALA A 270 -30.99 53.85 -21.67
CA ALA A 270 -30.33 53.20 -22.79
C ALA A 270 -31.36 52.35 -23.55
N THR A 271 -31.26 52.24 -24.88
CA THR A 271 -32.24 51.52 -25.71
C THR A 271 -31.55 50.63 -26.73
N VAL A 272 -32.02 49.39 -26.89
CA VAL A 272 -31.61 48.51 -27.99
C VAL A 272 -32.24 49.03 -29.29
N GLN A 273 -31.41 49.26 -30.28
CA GLN A 273 -31.82 49.62 -31.64
C GLN A 273 -31.41 48.50 -32.59
N GLY A 274 -32.14 48.28 -33.69
CA GLY A 274 -31.85 47.19 -34.64
C GLY A 274 -32.23 45.79 -34.14
N ALA A 275 -31.97 44.76 -34.94
CA ALA A 275 -32.46 43.40 -34.72
C ALA A 275 -31.38 42.41 -34.23
N GLY A 276 -31.80 41.41 -33.45
CA GLY A 276 -30.99 40.23 -33.12
C GLY A 276 -30.18 40.28 -31.83
N ALA A 277 -30.45 41.24 -30.93
CA ALA A 277 -29.81 41.25 -29.61
C ALA A 277 -30.44 40.22 -28.65
N THR A 278 -29.63 39.69 -27.73
CA THR A 278 -30.05 38.71 -26.72
C THR A 278 -29.37 38.97 -25.37
N PHE A 279 -30.10 38.79 -24.28
CA PHE A 279 -29.53 38.71 -22.94
C PHE A 279 -28.92 37.35 -22.68
N THR A 280 -27.80 37.34 -21.95
CA THR A 280 -27.10 36.12 -21.54
C THR A 280 -27.27 35.80 -20.05
N GLY A 281 -28.02 36.62 -19.29
CA GLY A 281 -28.02 36.61 -17.83
C GLY A 281 -26.94 37.49 -17.21
N THR A 282 -25.89 37.84 -17.96
CA THR A 282 -24.74 38.62 -17.47
C THR A 282 -24.35 39.78 -18.40
N GLY A 283 -25.05 39.94 -19.52
CA GLY A 283 -24.82 41.02 -20.47
C GLY A 283 -25.84 41.00 -21.62
N LEU A 284 -25.80 42.06 -22.42
CA LEU A 284 -26.53 42.20 -23.67
C LEU A 284 -25.59 41.89 -24.84
N ARG A 285 -25.84 40.80 -25.55
CA ARG A 285 -25.14 40.41 -26.76
C ARG A 285 -25.79 41.04 -27.99
N ILE A 286 -24.99 41.72 -28.80
CA ILE A 286 -25.35 42.22 -30.12
C ILE A 286 -24.70 41.36 -31.22
N PRO A 287 -25.39 41.09 -32.34
CA PRO A 287 -25.02 40.01 -33.26
C PRO A 287 -23.89 40.35 -34.24
N GLY A 288 -23.55 41.64 -34.40
CA GLY A 288 -22.71 42.14 -35.49
C GLY A 288 -23.37 42.05 -36.87
N GLY A 289 -22.69 42.58 -37.88
CA GLY A 289 -23.18 42.61 -39.26
C GLY A 289 -22.57 43.76 -40.07
N THR A 290 -22.75 43.76 -41.39
CA THR A 290 -22.27 44.86 -42.25
C THR A 290 -22.99 46.17 -41.93
N GLY A 291 -22.40 47.33 -42.26
CA GLY A 291 -22.96 48.65 -41.91
C GLY A 291 -24.39 48.94 -42.40
N ALA A 292 -24.92 48.14 -43.33
CA ALA A 292 -26.28 48.21 -43.84
C ALA A 292 -27.23 47.11 -43.33
N SER A 293 -26.77 46.20 -42.46
CA SER A 293 -27.51 44.98 -42.09
C SER A 293 -28.70 45.20 -41.14
N GLY A 294 -28.81 46.37 -40.52
CA GLY A 294 -29.82 46.64 -39.48
C GLY A 294 -29.59 45.85 -38.18
N ALA A 295 -28.36 45.36 -37.96
CA ALA A 295 -27.98 44.62 -36.76
C ALA A 295 -28.14 45.47 -35.49
N ALA A 296 -28.36 44.79 -34.36
CA ALA A 296 -28.61 45.49 -33.11
C ALA A 296 -27.39 46.25 -32.57
N TYR A 297 -27.63 47.38 -31.92
CA TYR A 297 -26.67 48.21 -31.21
C TYR A 297 -27.35 48.90 -30.01
N VAL A 298 -26.57 49.50 -29.10
CA VAL A 298 -27.12 50.22 -27.94
C VAL A 298 -27.05 51.72 -28.16
N GLN A 299 -28.18 52.40 -28.00
CA GLN A 299 -28.29 53.85 -27.96
C GLN A 299 -28.32 54.32 -26.51
N LEU A 300 -27.37 55.18 -26.13
CA LEU A 300 -27.38 55.92 -24.88
C LEU A 300 -28.03 57.32 -25.09
N PRO A 301 -28.48 58.00 -24.02
CA PRO A 301 -29.09 59.33 -24.11
C PRO A 301 -28.17 60.37 -24.78
N ALA A 302 -28.73 61.34 -25.51
CA ALA A 302 -27.99 62.50 -26.00
C ALA A 302 -27.57 63.43 -24.86
N GLY A 303 -26.50 64.21 -25.04
CA GLY A 303 -26.00 65.11 -23.98
C GLY A 303 -25.41 64.37 -22.77
N LEU A 304 -24.96 63.13 -22.96
CA LEU A 304 -24.41 62.26 -21.93
C LEU A 304 -23.12 62.79 -21.30
N ILE A 305 -22.24 63.41 -22.09
CA ILE A 305 -20.88 63.80 -21.68
C ILE A 305 -20.65 65.30 -21.70
N SER A 306 -21.39 66.06 -22.50
CA SER A 306 -21.18 67.52 -22.67
C SER A 306 -21.50 68.35 -21.42
N GLY A 307 -22.26 67.80 -20.47
CA GLY A 307 -22.61 68.49 -19.21
C GLY A 307 -21.50 68.58 -18.16
N TYR A 308 -20.33 67.97 -18.38
CA TYR A 308 -19.27 67.85 -17.38
C TYR A 308 -18.00 68.63 -17.74
N THR A 309 -17.26 69.09 -16.73
CA THR A 309 -15.92 69.68 -16.90
C THR A 309 -14.84 68.61 -16.96
N ASN A 310 -14.95 67.61 -16.10
CA ASN A 310 -14.13 66.40 -16.09
C ASN A 310 -15.08 65.20 -16.04
N MET A 311 -14.73 64.10 -16.71
CA MET A 311 -15.60 62.93 -16.69
C MET A 311 -14.85 61.63 -16.92
N THR A 312 -15.51 60.53 -16.59
CA THR A 312 -15.05 59.17 -16.91
C THR A 312 -16.22 58.37 -17.47
N LEU A 313 -16.00 57.67 -18.56
CA LEU A 313 -16.91 56.68 -19.13
C LEU A 313 -16.27 55.30 -18.98
N GLU A 314 -16.92 54.37 -18.30
CA GLU A 314 -16.47 52.98 -18.15
C GLU A 314 -17.45 52.05 -18.88
N VAL A 315 -16.94 51.09 -19.65
CA VAL A 315 -17.72 50.12 -20.43
C VAL A 315 -17.08 48.74 -20.29
N TRP A 316 -17.85 47.76 -19.80
CA TRP A 316 -17.45 46.36 -19.83
C TRP A 316 -17.98 45.70 -21.09
N ALA A 317 -17.08 45.33 -22.00
CA ALA A 317 -17.44 44.77 -23.29
C ALA A 317 -16.57 43.57 -23.65
N LYS A 318 -17.20 42.59 -24.29
CA LYS A 318 -16.62 41.35 -24.78
C LYS A 318 -16.83 41.26 -26.28
N THR A 319 -15.79 41.42 -27.08
CA THR A 319 -15.88 41.19 -28.53
C THR A 319 -15.96 39.70 -28.81
N ILE A 320 -17.07 39.22 -29.37
CA ILE A 320 -17.31 37.79 -29.65
C ILE A 320 -16.61 37.36 -30.94
N SER A 321 -16.66 38.21 -31.97
CA SER A 321 -15.90 38.02 -33.21
C SER A 321 -15.53 39.37 -33.82
N VAL A 322 -14.42 39.39 -34.56
CA VAL A 322 -13.94 40.60 -35.22
C VAL A 322 -14.88 41.00 -36.36
N GLN A 323 -15.11 42.30 -36.48
CA GLN A 323 -15.96 42.90 -37.50
C GLN A 323 -15.23 44.12 -38.07
N ASN A 324 -15.32 44.33 -39.38
CA ASN A 324 -14.57 45.37 -40.09
C ASN A 324 -14.84 46.76 -39.47
N TRP A 325 -13.81 47.36 -38.85
CA TRP A 325 -13.92 48.67 -38.20
C TRP A 325 -15.02 48.79 -37.14
N ALA A 326 -15.42 47.69 -36.51
CA ALA A 326 -16.47 47.75 -35.50
C ALA A 326 -16.08 48.59 -34.28
N ARG A 327 -17.06 49.27 -33.68
CA ARG A 327 -16.87 50.16 -32.54
C ARG A 327 -17.14 49.45 -31.21
N VAL A 328 -16.32 49.73 -30.20
CA VAL A 328 -16.71 49.51 -28.80
C VAL A 328 -17.71 50.61 -28.42
N LEU A 329 -17.37 51.86 -28.73
CA LEU A 329 -18.23 53.02 -28.59
C LEU A 329 -17.94 54.08 -29.66
N ASP A 330 -18.95 54.88 -29.98
CA ASP A 330 -18.87 56.00 -30.91
C ASP A 330 -19.90 57.07 -30.48
N PHE A 331 -19.42 58.18 -29.91
CA PHE A 331 -20.24 59.30 -29.47
C PHE A 331 -20.04 60.45 -30.44
N ASN A 332 -21.07 60.80 -31.20
CA ASN A 332 -20.92 61.65 -32.38
C ASN A 332 -22.11 62.58 -32.66
N ASN A 333 -21.87 63.52 -33.56
CA ASN A 333 -22.90 64.20 -34.34
C ASN A 333 -22.54 64.06 -35.83
N GLY A 334 -22.66 62.83 -36.32
CA GLY A 334 -22.18 62.42 -37.65
C GLY A 334 -20.65 62.32 -37.72
N THR A 335 -20.10 62.21 -38.93
CA THR A 335 -18.64 62.03 -39.16
C THR A 335 -17.83 63.34 -39.05
N GLY A 336 -18.51 64.46 -38.76
CA GLY A 336 -17.89 65.76 -38.56
C GLY A 336 -17.32 65.96 -37.15
N ASN A 337 -17.99 65.39 -36.13
CA ASN A 337 -17.61 65.53 -34.73
C ASN A 337 -17.87 64.23 -33.97
N TYR A 338 -16.84 63.66 -33.34
CA TYR A 338 -16.95 62.39 -32.63
C TYR A 338 -15.80 62.14 -31.64
N ILE A 339 -16.04 61.23 -30.71
CA ILE A 339 -15.04 60.50 -29.94
C ILE A 339 -15.36 59.03 -30.12
N LEU A 340 -14.39 58.25 -30.59
CA LEU A 340 -14.57 56.84 -30.88
C LEU A 340 -13.46 55.99 -30.29
N LEU A 341 -13.83 54.75 -29.98
CA LEU A 341 -12.90 53.66 -29.74
C LEU A 341 -13.32 52.47 -30.60
N SER A 342 -12.49 52.11 -31.58
CA SER A 342 -12.73 50.93 -32.41
C SER A 342 -12.30 49.65 -31.68
N GLY A 343 -13.05 48.56 -31.82
CA GLY A 343 -12.60 47.24 -31.37
C GLY A 343 -11.57 46.59 -32.30
N ALA A 344 -11.48 47.03 -33.55
CA ALA A 344 -10.47 46.63 -34.53
C ALA A 344 -10.27 47.75 -35.58
N ARG A 345 -9.04 47.98 -36.07
CA ARG A 345 -8.83 48.69 -37.36
C ARG A 345 -8.92 47.64 -38.47
N GLY A 346 -9.90 47.78 -39.36
CA GLY A 346 -10.21 46.70 -40.31
C GLY A 346 -10.65 45.44 -39.57
N THR A 347 -10.00 44.31 -39.82
CA THR A 347 -10.36 43.00 -39.27
C THR A 347 -9.31 42.39 -38.34
N ASP A 348 -8.36 43.18 -37.82
CA ASP A 348 -7.36 42.70 -36.85
C ASP A 348 -7.67 43.23 -35.43
N LEU A 349 -8.05 42.31 -34.53
CA LEU A 349 -8.33 42.62 -33.13
C LEU A 349 -7.12 43.12 -32.35
N ASN A 350 -5.90 42.89 -32.83
CA ASN A 350 -4.71 43.43 -32.16
C ASN A 350 -4.50 44.91 -32.47
N THR A 351 -5.32 45.52 -33.34
CA THR A 351 -5.18 46.92 -33.70
C THR A 351 -6.43 47.70 -33.33
N GLN A 352 -6.31 48.83 -32.65
CA GLN A 352 -7.44 49.70 -32.29
C GLN A 352 -7.09 51.14 -32.59
N ARG A 353 -8.13 51.95 -32.81
CA ARG A 353 -8.06 53.38 -33.01
C ARG A 353 -8.83 54.09 -31.90
N PHE A 354 -8.15 55.00 -31.25
CA PHE A 354 -8.72 56.01 -30.39
C PHE A 354 -8.63 57.35 -31.08
N GLU A 355 -9.78 57.97 -31.36
CA GLU A 355 -9.80 59.18 -32.20
C GLU A 355 -10.87 60.16 -31.74
N SER A 356 -10.48 61.43 -31.69
CA SER A 356 -11.36 62.55 -31.41
C SER A 356 -11.36 63.53 -32.57
N LYS A 357 -12.54 64.08 -32.89
CA LYS A 357 -12.71 65.15 -33.85
C LYS A 357 -13.76 66.14 -33.35
N ASN A 358 -13.35 67.40 -33.23
CA ASN A 358 -14.23 68.55 -33.07
C ASN A 358 -13.46 69.77 -33.62
N GLY A 359 -13.54 69.97 -34.94
CA GLY A 359 -12.57 70.76 -35.69
C GLY A 359 -11.45 69.88 -36.27
N ALA A 360 -10.29 69.83 -35.60
CA ALA A 360 -9.16 68.99 -36.01
C ALA A 360 -9.35 67.53 -35.57
N THR A 361 -8.87 66.58 -36.38
CA THR A 361 -8.81 65.16 -36.02
C THR A 361 -7.52 64.89 -35.25
N VAL A 362 -7.64 64.28 -34.08
CA VAL A 362 -6.52 63.80 -33.27
C VAL A 362 -6.69 62.29 -33.09
N THR A 363 -5.70 61.52 -33.54
CA THR A 363 -5.77 60.07 -33.62
C THR A 363 -4.58 59.45 -32.89
N LEU A 364 -4.84 58.43 -32.09
CA LEU A 364 -3.81 57.51 -31.62
C LEU A 364 -4.26 56.08 -31.89
N ASP A 365 -3.37 55.32 -32.53
CA ASP A 365 -3.58 53.91 -32.76
C ASP A 365 -2.84 53.10 -31.69
N SER A 366 -3.43 51.98 -31.30
CA SER A 366 -2.83 51.01 -30.40
C SER A 366 -2.75 49.66 -31.08
N ASP A 367 -1.64 48.96 -30.88
CA ASP A 367 -1.46 47.58 -31.31
C ASP A 367 -1.56 46.62 -30.11
N ILE A 368 -2.32 47.02 -29.09
CA ILE A 368 -2.48 46.24 -27.87
C ILE A 368 -3.28 44.94 -28.18
N PRO A 369 -2.75 43.75 -27.86
CA PRO A 369 -3.43 42.50 -28.21
C PRO A 369 -4.81 42.39 -27.57
N THR A 370 -5.81 41.92 -28.33
CA THR A 370 -7.19 41.70 -27.86
C THR A 370 -7.67 40.32 -28.27
N ALA A 371 -8.05 39.51 -27.29
CA ALA A 371 -8.64 38.18 -27.52
C ALA A 371 -10.17 38.23 -27.62
N ALA A 372 -10.74 37.55 -28.61
CA ALA A 372 -12.18 37.36 -28.73
C ALA A 372 -12.73 36.51 -27.57
N GLY A 373 -13.96 36.78 -27.14
CA GLY A 373 -14.63 36.09 -26.04
C GLY A 373 -14.23 36.55 -24.64
N VAL A 374 -13.22 37.40 -24.50
CA VAL A 374 -12.76 37.97 -23.22
C VAL A 374 -13.48 39.29 -22.92
N MET A 375 -13.93 39.44 -21.68
CA MET A 375 -14.49 40.71 -21.18
C MET A 375 -13.35 41.64 -20.80
N TYR A 376 -13.32 42.83 -21.38
CA TYR A 376 -12.38 43.89 -20.99
C TYR A 376 -13.14 45.06 -20.38
N HIS A 377 -12.48 45.76 -19.46
CA HIS A 377 -12.92 47.05 -18.94
C HIS A 377 -12.30 48.17 -19.79
N TYR A 378 -13.11 48.82 -20.63
CA TYR A 378 -12.70 49.99 -21.40
C TYR A 378 -13.12 51.25 -20.66
N ALA A 379 -12.17 52.14 -20.35
CA ALA A 379 -12.49 53.41 -19.71
C ALA A 379 -11.92 54.59 -20.50
N LEU A 380 -12.70 55.65 -20.67
CA LEU A 380 -12.27 56.92 -21.25
C LEU A 380 -12.43 58.02 -20.21
N THR A 381 -11.36 58.72 -19.86
CA THR A 381 -11.42 59.92 -19.04
C THR A 381 -11.28 61.17 -19.90
N PHE A 382 -11.93 62.26 -19.50
CA PHE A 382 -11.64 63.60 -19.98
C PHE A 382 -11.25 64.48 -18.80
N ALA A 383 -10.05 65.05 -18.86
CA ALA A 383 -9.57 66.05 -17.91
C ALA A 383 -9.44 67.40 -18.60
N SER A 384 -10.07 68.43 -18.05
CA SER A 384 -9.90 69.80 -18.54
C SER A 384 -8.48 70.29 -18.25
N THR A 385 -7.79 70.79 -19.28
CA THR A 385 -6.43 71.35 -19.17
C THR A 385 -6.41 72.88 -19.29
N GLY A 386 -7.58 73.49 -19.51
CA GLY A 386 -7.77 74.92 -19.70
C GLY A 386 -9.22 75.26 -20.03
N ALA A 387 -9.53 76.53 -20.26
CA ALA A 387 -10.92 76.97 -20.51
C ALA A 387 -11.53 76.38 -21.81
N SER A 388 -10.69 76.06 -22.79
CA SER A 388 -11.10 75.54 -24.11
C SER A 388 -10.20 74.40 -24.59
N THR A 389 -9.52 73.71 -23.67
CA THR A 389 -8.63 72.59 -23.97
C THR A 389 -8.87 71.47 -22.98
N GLY A 390 -8.64 70.24 -23.40
CA GLY A 390 -8.68 69.11 -22.49
C GLY A 390 -7.94 67.91 -23.05
N ARG A 391 -7.89 66.86 -22.24
CA ARG A 391 -7.21 65.61 -22.56
C ARG A 391 -8.17 64.46 -22.40
N TRP A 392 -8.33 63.70 -23.48
CA TRP A 392 -8.93 62.38 -23.41
C TRP A 392 -7.85 61.35 -23.07
N THR A 393 -8.13 60.41 -22.18
CA THR A 393 -7.25 59.26 -21.91
C THR A 393 -8.05 57.98 -21.97
N TRP A 394 -7.60 57.03 -22.78
CA TRP A 394 -8.15 55.68 -22.86
C TRP A 394 -7.37 54.74 -21.94
N PHE A 395 -8.10 53.97 -21.14
CA PHE A 395 -7.62 52.90 -20.29
C PHE A 395 -8.26 51.56 -20.68
N ARG A 396 -7.50 50.48 -20.47
CA ARG A 396 -7.99 49.09 -20.55
C ARG A 396 -7.60 48.33 -19.30
N ASP A 397 -8.57 47.73 -18.62
CA ASP A 397 -8.40 47.00 -17.36
C ASP A 397 -7.73 47.82 -16.24
N GLY A 398 -7.85 49.15 -16.32
CA GLY A 398 -7.24 50.08 -15.38
C GLY A 398 -5.90 50.67 -15.81
N ASP A 399 -5.28 50.19 -16.89
CA ASP A 399 -4.01 50.71 -17.39
C ASP A 399 -4.19 51.67 -18.57
N ALA A 400 -3.43 52.77 -18.59
CA ALA A 400 -3.49 53.78 -19.65
C ALA A 400 -2.94 53.20 -20.97
N VAL A 401 -3.69 53.35 -22.06
CA VAL A 401 -3.34 52.82 -23.40
C VAL A 401 -2.97 53.94 -24.36
N ALA A 402 -3.68 55.08 -24.28
CA ALA A 402 -3.57 56.18 -25.23
C ALA A 402 -4.12 57.47 -24.60
N TRP A 403 -3.65 58.62 -25.06
CA TRP A 403 -4.26 59.91 -24.75
C TRP A 403 -4.31 60.83 -25.98
N LEU A 404 -5.25 61.77 -25.98
CA LEU A 404 -5.45 62.76 -27.04
C LEU A 404 -5.61 64.13 -26.40
N ASP A 405 -4.67 65.03 -26.64
CA ASP A 405 -4.85 66.45 -26.32
C ASP A 405 -5.73 67.11 -27.39
N VAL A 406 -6.79 67.77 -26.94
CA VAL A 406 -7.79 68.37 -27.82
C VAL A 406 -7.99 69.85 -27.52
N ALA A 407 -8.21 70.63 -28.57
CA ALA A 407 -8.43 72.07 -28.51
C ALA A 407 -9.93 72.43 -28.33
N TYR A 408 -10.63 71.69 -27.47
CA TYR A 408 -12.01 71.98 -27.10
C TYR A 408 -12.30 71.55 -25.65
N SER A 409 -13.37 72.09 -25.05
CA SER A 409 -13.93 71.62 -23.78
C SER A 409 -15.19 70.77 -24.03
N LEU A 410 -15.52 69.85 -23.12
CA LEU A 410 -16.70 68.98 -23.25
C LEU A 410 -18.02 69.74 -23.43
N ALA A 411 -18.16 70.93 -22.82
CA ALA A 411 -19.33 71.78 -22.97
C ALA A 411 -19.63 72.17 -24.44
N THR A 412 -18.62 72.14 -25.31
CA THR A 412 -18.73 72.44 -26.74
C THR A 412 -18.79 71.20 -27.62
N PHE A 413 -18.71 70.00 -27.04
CA PHE A 413 -18.69 68.75 -27.78
C PHE A 413 -20.13 68.27 -28.09
N PRO A 414 -20.51 68.08 -29.36
CA PRO A 414 -21.88 67.75 -29.73
C PRO A 414 -22.14 66.23 -29.68
N ASP A 415 -22.49 65.70 -28.50
CA ASP A 415 -22.75 64.28 -28.27
C ASP A 415 -24.24 63.90 -28.46
N VAL A 416 -24.67 63.87 -29.73
CA VAL A 416 -26.07 63.59 -30.12
C VAL A 416 -26.35 62.09 -30.19
N ASN A 417 -25.48 61.36 -30.88
CA ASN A 417 -25.56 59.93 -31.10
C ASN A 417 -24.53 59.22 -30.23
N ASN A 418 -24.95 58.70 -29.09
CA ASN A 418 -24.08 58.00 -28.16
C ASN A 418 -24.29 56.49 -28.31
N TRP A 419 -23.47 55.84 -29.15
CA TRP A 419 -23.68 54.45 -29.54
C TRP A 419 -22.64 53.50 -28.95
N LEU A 420 -23.09 52.30 -28.62
CA LEU A 420 -22.22 51.14 -28.41
C LEU A 420 -22.45 50.14 -29.54
N GLY A 421 -21.35 49.67 -30.15
CA GLY A 421 -21.41 48.66 -31.21
C GLY A 421 -21.78 49.18 -32.60
N ARG A 422 -21.91 50.49 -32.81
CA ARG A 422 -22.21 51.12 -34.11
C ARG A 422 -21.24 52.27 -34.40
N SER A 423 -20.88 52.45 -35.68
CA SER A 423 -20.04 53.55 -36.19
C SER A 423 -20.86 54.67 -36.80
N ALA A 424 -20.36 55.90 -36.72
CA ALA A 424 -20.84 57.03 -37.53
C ALA A 424 -20.58 56.86 -39.03
N PHE A 425 -19.59 56.03 -39.41
CA PHE A 425 -19.22 55.78 -40.80
C PHE A 425 -20.01 54.59 -41.36
N ALA A 426 -20.82 54.83 -42.40
CA ALA A 426 -21.72 53.83 -42.96
C ALA A 426 -21.02 52.59 -43.57
N GLY A 427 -19.73 52.70 -43.90
CA GLY A 427 -18.91 51.58 -44.42
C GLY A 427 -18.40 50.62 -43.35
N ASP A 428 -18.49 50.99 -42.06
CA ASP A 428 -18.02 50.18 -40.95
C ASP A 428 -19.10 49.18 -40.51
N SER A 429 -18.68 48.00 -40.05
CA SER A 429 -19.59 46.97 -39.55
C SER A 429 -20.07 47.26 -38.13
N TYR A 430 -21.26 46.74 -37.79
CA TYR A 430 -21.74 46.63 -36.41
C TYR A 430 -20.87 45.64 -35.64
N ALA A 431 -20.64 45.90 -34.35
CA ALA A 431 -19.87 45.01 -33.50
C ALA A 431 -20.63 43.73 -33.20
N ASN A 432 -19.92 42.59 -33.24
CA ASN A 432 -20.38 41.35 -32.63
C ASN A 432 -19.78 41.27 -31.23
N ALA A 433 -20.52 41.77 -30.25
CA ALA A 433 -20.02 42.01 -28.90
C ALA A 433 -21.10 41.78 -27.84
N GLU A 434 -20.68 41.61 -26.61
CA GLU A 434 -21.55 41.52 -25.43
C GLU A 434 -21.15 42.62 -24.44
N TYR A 435 -22.10 43.47 -24.06
CA TYR A 435 -21.91 44.54 -23.09
C TYR A 435 -22.49 44.13 -21.75
N ALA A 436 -21.72 44.24 -20.68
CA ALA A 436 -22.15 43.89 -19.34
C ALA A 436 -22.67 45.12 -18.57
N GLU A 437 -21.94 46.24 -18.63
CA GLU A 437 -22.31 47.46 -17.91
C GLU A 437 -21.68 48.72 -18.52
N VAL A 438 -22.30 49.88 -18.31
CA VAL A 438 -21.77 51.22 -18.60
C VAL A 438 -21.88 52.11 -17.37
N ARG A 439 -20.81 52.83 -17.01
CA ARG A 439 -20.81 53.86 -15.96
C ARG A 439 -20.34 55.20 -16.50
N VAL A 440 -20.90 56.29 -15.98
CA VAL A 440 -20.42 57.65 -16.21
C VAL A 440 -20.17 58.32 -14.87
N SER A 441 -18.96 58.83 -14.66
CA SER A 441 -18.57 59.60 -13.47
C SER A 441 -18.31 61.06 -13.81
N ASN A 442 -18.61 61.96 -12.88
CA ASN A 442 -18.45 63.42 -13.02
C ASN A 442 -17.05 63.94 -12.66
N VAL A 443 -16.07 63.04 -12.60
CA VAL A 443 -14.66 63.32 -12.35
C VAL A 443 -13.82 62.54 -13.36
N ALA A 444 -12.62 63.02 -13.66
CA ALA A 444 -11.59 62.21 -14.32
C ALA A 444 -10.99 61.28 -13.26
N LEU A 445 -11.33 59.98 -13.32
CA LEU A 445 -10.79 59.00 -12.40
C LEU A 445 -9.30 58.79 -12.65
N THR A 446 -8.55 58.63 -11.56
CA THR A 446 -7.14 58.25 -11.65
C THR A 446 -7.03 56.79 -12.09
N ARG A 447 -5.84 56.42 -12.60
CA ARG A 447 -5.47 55.04 -12.94
C ARG A 447 -5.85 54.05 -11.83
N ASP A 448 -5.51 54.34 -10.57
CA ASP A 448 -5.73 53.41 -9.47
C ASP A 448 -7.20 53.23 -9.11
N GLN A 449 -8.01 54.29 -9.27
CA GLN A 449 -9.46 54.22 -9.10
C GLN A 449 -10.11 53.42 -10.22
N LEU A 450 -9.65 53.59 -11.47
CA LEU A 450 -10.10 52.79 -12.61
C LEU A 450 -9.69 51.32 -12.47
N ALA A 451 -8.48 51.04 -12.02
CA ALA A 451 -8.04 49.68 -11.73
C ALA A 451 -8.86 49.04 -10.60
N ALA A 452 -9.21 49.80 -9.56
CA ALA A 452 -10.10 49.34 -8.49
C ALA A 452 -11.52 49.04 -9.01
N ASN A 453 -12.09 49.92 -9.85
CA ASN A 453 -13.39 49.70 -10.49
C ASN A 453 -13.36 48.52 -11.47
N ALA A 454 -12.26 48.35 -12.23
CA ALA A 454 -12.06 47.24 -13.15
C ALA A 454 -12.05 45.90 -12.40
N ARG A 455 -11.34 45.83 -11.27
CA ARG A 455 -11.28 44.67 -10.37
C ARG A 455 -12.66 44.35 -9.78
N LEU A 456 -13.42 45.37 -9.40
CA LEU A 456 -14.80 45.20 -8.94
C LEU A 456 -15.71 44.59 -10.01
N GLY A 457 -15.46 44.93 -11.28
CA GLY A 457 -16.19 44.38 -12.42
C GLY A 457 -17.61 44.93 -12.60
N PRO A 458 -18.35 44.40 -13.60
CA PRO A 458 -19.70 44.83 -13.93
C PRO A 458 -20.78 44.09 -13.13
N ASN A 459 -22.02 44.56 -13.24
CA ASN A 459 -23.27 43.95 -12.76
C ASN A 459 -23.36 43.69 -11.25
N ARG A 460 -22.55 44.40 -10.46
CA ARG A 460 -22.49 44.21 -9.02
C ARG A 460 -23.60 44.98 -8.27
N ALA A 461 -24.33 44.28 -7.42
CA ALA A 461 -25.26 44.89 -6.47
C ALA A 461 -24.47 45.76 -5.47
N THR A 462 -24.96 46.96 -5.18
CA THR A 462 -24.34 47.84 -4.19
C THR A 462 -24.70 47.36 -2.78
N ALA A 463 -23.70 47.06 -1.95
CA ALA A 463 -23.92 46.93 -0.51
C ALA A 463 -24.29 48.31 0.10
N ASP A 464 -25.01 48.30 1.22
CA ASP A 464 -25.48 49.53 1.87
C ASP A 464 -24.34 50.33 2.51
N ALA A 465 -23.30 49.63 2.98
CA ALA A 465 -22.08 50.24 3.50
C ALA A 465 -20.85 49.42 3.10
N ASN A 466 -19.79 50.12 2.73
CA ASN A 466 -18.56 49.50 2.21
C ASN A 466 -17.35 49.93 3.03
N LEU A 467 -16.37 49.03 3.18
CA LEU A 467 -15.12 49.36 3.83
C LEU A 467 -14.29 50.27 2.90
N THR A 468 -13.80 51.38 3.43
CA THR A 468 -13.14 52.42 2.63
C THR A 468 -11.61 52.29 2.59
N ALA A 469 -11.03 51.54 3.53
CA ALA A 469 -9.62 51.17 3.59
C ALA A 469 -9.41 50.02 4.58
N ASP A 470 -8.26 49.35 4.51
CA ASP A 470 -7.83 48.35 5.52
C ASP A 470 -7.99 48.89 6.94
N ASP A 471 -8.46 48.08 7.89
CA ASP A 471 -8.36 48.46 9.29
C ASP A 471 -6.87 48.67 9.67
N PRO A 472 -6.52 49.68 10.48
CA PRO A 472 -5.17 49.75 11.03
C PRO A 472 -4.91 48.62 12.04
N VAL A 473 -3.64 48.37 12.33
CA VAL A 473 -3.27 47.48 13.45
C VAL A 473 -3.89 48.03 14.74
N ASN A 474 -4.51 47.15 15.52
CA ASN A 474 -5.22 47.46 16.79
C ASN A 474 -6.50 48.32 16.64
N GLN A 475 -6.93 48.62 15.42
CA GLN A 475 -8.26 49.16 15.13
C GLN A 475 -9.11 48.08 14.44
N ASN A 476 -10.42 48.26 14.45
CA ASN A 476 -11.37 47.30 13.87
C ASN A 476 -12.62 48.01 13.35
N SER A 477 -13.30 47.39 12.40
CA SER A 477 -14.61 47.80 11.89
C SER A 477 -15.71 46.76 12.14
N PHE A 478 -15.42 45.64 12.82
CA PHE A 478 -16.34 44.49 12.91
C PHE A 478 -17.71 44.80 13.55
N ASN A 479 -17.79 45.68 14.56
CA ASN A 479 -19.06 46.08 15.21
C ASN A 479 -18.98 47.52 15.75
N VAL A 480 -18.15 48.34 15.12
CA VAL A 480 -17.94 49.76 15.46
C VAL A 480 -17.96 50.55 14.15
N ALA A 481 -18.10 51.88 14.24
CA ALA A 481 -18.15 52.73 13.04
C ALA A 481 -16.94 52.53 12.12
N GLY A 482 -15.74 52.47 12.71
CA GLY A 482 -14.52 52.09 12.01
C GLY A 482 -14.33 52.84 10.69
N ARG A 483 -14.14 52.09 9.60
CA ARG A 483 -13.91 52.61 8.23
C ARG A 483 -15.07 52.33 7.27
N TRP A 484 -16.29 52.13 7.79
CA TRP A 484 -17.48 52.00 6.94
C TRP A 484 -17.83 53.32 6.26
N SER A 485 -18.25 53.25 4.99
CA SER A 485 -18.52 54.41 4.13
C SER A 485 -19.62 55.34 4.64
N ASP A 486 -20.54 54.84 5.48
CA ASP A 486 -21.59 55.63 6.12
C ASP A 486 -21.17 56.18 7.50
N GLY A 487 -19.98 55.83 7.99
CA GLY A 487 -19.44 56.25 9.28
C GLY A 487 -20.21 55.71 10.49
N LEU A 488 -21.02 54.66 10.32
CA LEU A 488 -21.87 54.10 11.37
C LEU A 488 -21.47 52.64 11.71
N PRO A 489 -21.69 52.19 12.96
CA PRO A 489 -21.51 50.79 13.30
C PRO A 489 -22.44 49.86 12.50
N PRO A 490 -22.01 48.62 12.20
CA PRO A 490 -22.86 47.64 11.53
C PRO A 490 -24.24 47.44 12.18
N SER A 491 -25.28 47.27 11.36
CA SER A 491 -26.68 47.12 11.79
C SER A 491 -27.46 46.11 10.94
N GLY A 492 -28.44 45.45 11.56
CA GLY A 492 -29.12 44.29 10.97
C GLY A 492 -30.03 44.60 9.77
N ALA A 493 -30.17 45.87 9.41
CA ALA A 493 -30.95 46.33 8.25
C ALA A 493 -30.09 46.56 6.99
N LYS A 494 -28.77 46.40 7.10
CA LYS A 494 -27.81 46.76 6.06
C LYS A 494 -26.91 45.59 5.67
N ASN A 495 -26.58 45.51 4.40
CA ASN A 495 -25.58 44.61 3.82
C ASN A 495 -24.23 45.33 3.78
N TYR A 496 -23.17 44.64 4.19
CA TYR A 496 -21.83 45.21 4.31
C TYR A 496 -20.86 44.53 3.37
N GLU A 497 -19.89 45.29 2.87
CA GLU A 497 -18.88 44.77 1.97
C GLU A 497 -17.48 45.32 2.25
N THR A 498 -16.49 44.42 2.24
CA THR A 498 -15.09 44.80 2.47
C THR A 498 -14.30 45.08 1.19
N TYR A 499 -14.83 44.74 0.01
CA TYR A 499 -14.06 44.69 -1.24
C TYR A 499 -12.80 43.83 -1.07
N GLY A 500 -11.63 44.37 -1.45
CA GLY A 500 -10.33 43.76 -1.21
C GLY A 500 -9.70 44.15 0.13
N PHE A 501 -10.37 44.92 0.98
CA PHE A 501 -9.76 45.45 2.20
C PHE A 501 -9.77 44.45 3.37
N ARG A 502 -8.84 44.64 4.29
CA ARG A 502 -8.71 43.86 5.51
C ARG A 502 -9.64 44.37 6.61
N LEU A 503 -10.64 43.56 6.96
CA LEU A 503 -11.49 43.74 8.13
C LEU A 503 -10.85 43.06 9.35
N ARG A 504 -10.69 43.79 10.45
CA ARG A 504 -10.19 43.22 11.73
C ARG A 504 -11.32 43.07 12.73
N THR A 505 -11.16 42.11 13.64
CA THR A 505 -11.93 42.04 14.88
C THR A 505 -11.25 42.81 16.01
N PRO A 506 -11.96 43.15 17.11
CA PRO A 506 -11.33 43.51 18.36
C PRO A 506 -10.33 42.44 18.82
N ALA A 507 -9.23 42.87 19.46
CA ALA A 507 -8.15 41.99 19.89
C ALA A 507 -8.31 41.54 21.36
N ASP A 508 -9.48 40.98 21.69
CA ASP A 508 -9.81 40.52 23.04
C ASP A 508 -10.42 39.10 23.03
N GLY A 509 -10.69 38.56 24.22
CA GLY A 509 -11.25 37.22 24.40
C GLY A 509 -12.77 37.12 24.29
N THR A 510 -13.49 38.17 23.89
CA THR A 510 -14.96 38.20 23.93
C THR A 510 -15.58 37.69 22.62
N SER A 511 -16.52 36.75 22.74
CA SER A 511 -17.32 36.26 21.61
C SER A 511 -18.28 37.34 21.09
N ARG A 512 -18.47 37.45 19.77
CA ARG A 512 -19.29 38.49 19.15
C ARG A 512 -20.06 37.98 17.93
N THR A 513 -21.22 38.56 17.66
CA THR A 513 -21.96 38.38 16.40
C THR A 513 -21.83 39.64 15.57
N PHE A 514 -21.50 39.53 14.28
CA PHE A 514 -21.52 40.66 13.35
C PHE A 514 -22.94 41.22 13.28
N ALA A 515 -23.09 42.52 13.55
CA ALA A 515 -24.41 43.14 13.69
C ALA A 515 -25.08 43.42 12.33
N GLY A 516 -24.33 43.38 11.22
CA GLY A 516 -24.86 43.56 9.87
C GLY A 516 -25.76 42.41 9.42
N GLN A 517 -26.65 42.68 8.45
CA GLN A 517 -27.52 41.66 7.83
C GLN A 517 -26.69 40.61 7.09
N SER A 518 -25.68 41.06 6.35
CA SER A 518 -24.72 40.23 5.62
C SER A 518 -23.36 40.91 5.57
N LEU A 519 -22.32 40.11 5.38
CA LEU A 519 -20.96 40.56 5.10
C LEU A 519 -20.49 39.89 3.80
N ASN A 520 -20.09 40.68 2.82
CA ASN A 520 -19.47 40.21 1.59
C ASN A 520 -17.98 40.59 1.56
N MET A 521 -17.14 39.62 1.24
CA MET A 521 -15.73 39.82 0.92
C MET A 521 -15.52 39.49 -0.56
N ASP A 522 -14.83 40.36 -1.28
CA ASP A 522 -14.55 40.19 -2.72
C ASP A 522 -13.05 40.33 -2.95
N GLY A 523 -12.31 39.46 -2.27
CA GLY A 523 -10.89 39.62 -1.96
C GLY A 523 -10.66 40.12 -0.53
N GLY A 524 -9.41 40.42 -0.22
CA GLY A 524 -9.03 40.95 1.10
C GLY A 524 -9.02 39.90 2.20
N SER A 525 -9.01 40.34 3.45
CA SER A 525 -8.91 39.40 4.58
C SER A 525 -9.79 39.74 5.77
N PHE A 526 -10.40 38.73 6.36
CA PHE A 526 -11.05 38.80 7.66
C PHE A 526 -10.09 38.28 8.72
N THR A 527 -9.52 39.22 9.49
CA THR A 527 -8.44 38.95 10.44
C THR A 527 -8.95 38.97 11.88
N TRP A 528 -8.77 37.85 12.56
CA TRP A 528 -8.99 37.74 14.00
C TRP A 528 -7.66 37.80 14.77
N LYS A 529 -7.65 38.48 15.93
CA LYS A 529 -6.47 38.65 16.79
C LYS A 529 -6.81 38.45 18.27
N GLY A 530 -7.14 37.25 18.71
CA GLY A 530 -7.35 36.94 20.13
C GLY A 530 -6.31 35.99 20.71
N THR A 531 -6.19 35.97 22.04
CA THR A 531 -5.27 35.10 22.78
C THR A 531 -5.99 33.96 23.51
N SER A 532 -7.29 34.11 23.76
CA SER A 532 -8.15 33.13 24.42
C SER A 532 -9.18 32.57 23.44
N ALA A 533 -9.75 31.41 23.75
CA ALA A 533 -10.79 30.81 22.92
C ALA A 533 -12.07 31.68 22.92
N ASN A 534 -12.57 32.01 21.73
CA ASN A 534 -13.81 32.76 21.56
C ASN A 534 -14.50 32.41 20.23
N THR A 535 -15.75 32.88 20.09
CA THR A 535 -16.58 32.63 18.91
C THR A 535 -16.98 33.94 18.25
N TYR A 536 -16.72 34.06 16.96
CA TYR A 536 -17.27 35.13 16.13
C TYR A 536 -18.33 34.54 15.19
N THR A 537 -19.53 35.10 15.23
CA THR A 537 -20.65 34.63 14.40
C THR A 537 -20.95 35.65 13.30
N ILE A 538 -20.98 35.21 12.04
CA ILE A 538 -21.49 36.01 10.92
C ILE A 538 -22.64 35.23 10.28
N ASN A 539 -23.87 35.75 10.40
CA ASN A 539 -25.06 35.00 10.00
C ASN A 539 -25.09 34.69 8.49
N ASN A 540 -24.72 35.68 7.67
CA ASN A 540 -24.67 35.57 6.21
C ASN A 540 -23.32 36.13 5.71
N PHE A 541 -22.33 35.26 5.57
CA PHE A 541 -20.99 35.62 5.11
C PHE A 541 -20.76 35.09 3.69
N THR A 542 -20.35 35.94 2.75
CA THR A 542 -19.97 35.50 1.40
C THR A 542 -18.48 35.78 1.17
N LEU A 543 -17.76 34.78 0.68
CA LEU A 543 -16.35 34.84 0.32
C LEU A 543 -16.22 34.71 -1.21
N GLY A 544 -16.10 35.85 -1.89
CA GLY A 544 -15.95 36.01 -3.33
C GLY A 544 -14.63 36.66 -3.73
N GLY A 545 -14.50 36.99 -5.01
CA GLY A 545 -13.35 37.71 -5.58
C GLY A 545 -12.08 36.88 -5.69
N THR A 546 -11.04 37.44 -6.31
CA THR A 546 -9.69 36.87 -6.25
C THR A 546 -9.05 37.26 -4.91
N ASP A 547 -8.44 36.31 -4.21
CA ASP A 547 -7.61 36.54 -3.00
C ASP A 547 -8.36 36.78 -1.67
N ALA A 548 -9.52 36.14 -1.43
CA ALA A 548 -10.17 36.21 -0.13
C ALA A 548 -9.44 35.34 0.92
N GLU A 549 -9.22 35.88 2.13
CA GLU A 549 -8.55 35.18 3.23
C GLU A 549 -9.30 35.29 4.58
N ILE A 550 -9.42 34.17 5.28
CA ILE A 550 -9.76 34.12 6.71
C ILE A 550 -8.45 33.88 7.47
N LEU A 551 -8.11 34.78 8.39
CA LEU A 551 -6.83 34.76 9.10
C LEU A 551 -6.99 34.72 10.62
N ASN A 552 -6.47 33.67 11.25
CA ASN A 552 -6.16 33.70 12.68
C ASN A 552 -4.74 34.23 12.90
N ALA A 553 -4.62 35.53 13.17
CA ALA A 553 -3.36 36.17 13.54
C ALA A 553 -3.09 36.12 15.07
N GLY A 554 -4.03 35.61 15.86
CA GLY A 554 -3.92 35.45 17.30
C GLY A 554 -3.42 34.05 17.72
N SER A 555 -3.01 33.90 18.98
CA SER A 555 -2.53 32.61 19.50
C SER A 555 -3.64 31.72 20.05
N GLY A 556 -4.87 32.24 20.21
CA GLY A 556 -6.01 31.49 20.76
C GLY A 556 -6.76 30.65 19.72
N ASN A 557 -7.64 29.77 20.21
CA ASN A 557 -8.52 28.96 19.38
C ASN A 557 -9.74 29.79 18.94
N TRP A 558 -9.78 30.15 17.66
CA TRP A 558 -10.86 30.96 17.11
C TRP A 558 -11.96 30.09 16.53
N THR A 559 -13.21 30.26 16.98
CA THR A 559 -14.37 29.66 16.32
C THR A 559 -15.07 30.69 15.43
N LEU A 560 -15.22 30.38 14.15
CA LEU A 560 -16.07 31.12 13.23
C LEU A 560 -17.40 30.36 13.08
N ALA A 561 -18.52 31.02 13.35
CA ALA A 561 -19.87 30.44 13.34
C ALA A 561 -20.83 31.23 12.41
N GLY A 562 -22.00 30.65 12.11
CA GLY A 562 -22.99 31.20 11.19
C GLY A 562 -23.00 30.49 9.83
N SER A 563 -23.14 31.23 8.73
CA SER A 563 -23.20 30.65 7.38
C SER A 563 -22.16 31.31 6.48
N VAL A 564 -21.42 30.50 5.72
CA VAL A 564 -20.39 30.97 4.78
C VAL A 564 -20.67 30.40 3.39
N GLU A 565 -20.83 31.28 2.42
CA GLU A 565 -20.94 30.94 1.00
C GLU A 565 -19.61 31.22 0.30
N VAL A 566 -18.93 30.17 -0.17
CA VAL A 566 -17.63 30.25 -0.85
C VAL A 566 -17.86 30.29 -2.35
N LYS A 567 -17.64 31.46 -2.96
CA LYS A 567 -17.77 31.72 -4.41
C LYS A 567 -16.45 31.97 -5.10
N SER A 568 -15.43 32.39 -4.35
CA SER A 568 -14.10 32.64 -4.90
C SER A 568 -13.49 31.36 -5.49
N PRO A 569 -12.77 31.41 -6.62
CA PRO A 569 -12.03 30.27 -7.13
C PRO A 569 -11.13 29.61 -6.08
N LEU A 570 -10.55 30.41 -5.17
CA LEU A 570 -9.71 29.95 -4.05
C LEU A 570 -9.75 30.94 -2.88
N VAL A 571 -10.15 30.46 -1.70
CA VAL A 571 -10.13 31.19 -0.42
C VAL A 571 -9.06 30.61 0.49
N SER A 572 -8.17 31.45 1.02
CA SER A 572 -7.21 31.08 2.06
C SER A 572 -7.91 31.01 3.43
N VAL A 573 -7.73 29.93 4.18
CA VAL A 573 -8.08 29.84 5.60
C VAL A 573 -6.78 29.58 6.35
N ARG A 574 -6.16 30.65 6.83
CA ARG A 574 -4.84 30.63 7.45
C ARG A 574 -4.97 30.63 8.96
N ALA A 575 -4.79 29.46 9.56
CA ALA A 575 -4.64 29.28 11.00
C ALA A 575 -3.20 29.62 11.42
N ALA A 576 -2.76 30.87 11.22
CA ALA A 576 -1.34 31.25 11.23
C ALA A 576 -0.68 31.00 12.59
N ASN A 577 -1.29 31.50 13.67
CA ASN A 577 -0.72 31.46 15.02
C ASN A 577 -1.51 30.59 16.01
N GLY A 578 -2.74 30.23 15.67
CA GLY A 578 -3.64 29.42 16.49
C GLY A 578 -4.67 28.69 15.63
N GLN A 579 -5.37 27.72 16.22
CA GLN A 579 -6.35 26.89 15.51
C GLN A 579 -7.57 27.70 15.07
N ILE A 580 -8.22 27.27 13.97
CA ILE A 580 -9.52 27.80 13.54
C ILE A 580 -10.53 26.67 13.61
N ASN A 581 -11.67 26.89 14.25
CA ASN A 581 -12.82 26.00 14.19
C ASN A 581 -13.89 26.65 13.31
N LEU A 582 -14.07 26.13 12.10
CA LEU A 582 -15.15 26.52 11.21
C LEU A 582 -16.41 25.72 11.60
N SER A 583 -17.16 26.27 12.56
CA SER A 583 -18.49 25.77 12.90
C SER A 583 -19.58 26.38 12.02
N THR A 584 -19.19 27.14 11.00
CA THR A 584 -20.08 27.71 9.98
C THR A 584 -20.65 26.64 9.08
N ASN A 585 -21.90 26.79 8.65
CA ASN A 585 -22.43 26.00 7.53
C ASN A 585 -21.82 26.51 6.22
N LEU A 586 -20.99 25.69 5.59
CA LEU A 586 -20.36 26.00 4.30
C LEU A 586 -21.34 25.73 3.15
N SER A 587 -21.31 26.60 2.14
CA SER A 587 -22.04 26.46 0.87
C SER A 587 -21.24 27.03 -0.29
N GLY A 588 -21.69 26.82 -1.52
CA GLY A 588 -21.03 27.32 -2.73
C GLY A 588 -20.07 26.30 -3.36
N ASN A 589 -19.38 26.73 -4.43
CA ASN A 589 -18.53 25.89 -5.29
C ASN A 589 -17.06 26.33 -5.33
N GLY A 590 -16.71 27.39 -4.59
CA GLY A 590 -15.34 27.89 -4.48
C GLY A 590 -14.43 26.99 -3.65
N SER A 591 -13.12 27.05 -3.87
CA SER A 591 -12.16 26.18 -3.17
C SER A 591 -11.69 26.81 -1.86
N LEU A 592 -11.41 26.00 -0.83
CA LEU A 592 -10.80 26.42 0.43
C LEU A 592 -9.38 25.85 0.54
N LEU A 593 -8.40 26.71 0.78
CA LEU A 593 -6.99 26.37 1.05
C LEU A 593 -6.69 26.56 2.53
N LEU A 594 -6.49 25.46 3.26
CA LEU A 594 -6.23 25.44 4.70
C LEU A 594 -4.73 25.45 4.95
N LEU A 595 -4.25 26.38 5.78
CA LEU A 595 -2.83 26.66 5.97
C LEU A 595 -2.44 26.72 7.46
N ASN A 596 -1.24 26.23 7.77
CA ASN A 596 -0.56 26.32 9.08
C ASN A 596 -1.16 25.42 10.18
N ASN A 597 -1.78 25.96 11.22
CA ASN A 597 -2.34 25.14 12.30
C ASN A 597 -3.60 24.39 11.84
N THR A 598 -4.13 23.53 12.70
CA THR A 598 -5.33 22.76 12.40
C THR A 598 -6.54 23.68 12.20
N VAL A 599 -7.25 23.46 11.09
CA VAL A 599 -8.59 23.96 10.84
C VAL A 599 -9.58 22.82 11.09
N THR A 600 -10.50 22.98 12.05
CA THR A 600 -11.54 22.00 12.34
C THR A 600 -12.80 22.36 11.58
N TYR A 601 -13.38 21.42 10.84
CA TYR A 601 -14.72 21.59 10.25
C TYR A 601 -15.76 20.91 11.15
N SER A 602 -16.70 21.70 11.66
CA SER A 602 -17.78 21.18 12.53
C SER A 602 -19.19 21.64 12.14
N GLY A 603 -19.33 22.47 11.10
CA GLY A 603 -20.62 22.91 10.56
C GLY A 603 -21.33 21.87 9.68
N ASN A 604 -22.60 22.14 9.32
CA ASN A 604 -23.32 21.33 8.34
C ASN A 604 -23.02 21.84 6.92
N ASN A 605 -22.24 21.07 6.17
CA ASN A 605 -21.70 21.50 4.88
C ASN A 605 -22.39 20.83 3.69
N ALA A 606 -23.61 20.30 3.86
CA ALA A 606 -24.34 19.59 2.81
C ALA A 606 -24.62 20.42 1.52
N SER A 607 -24.41 21.73 1.54
CA SER A 607 -24.55 22.61 0.37
C SER A 607 -23.21 23.09 -0.20
N PHE A 608 -22.09 22.63 0.35
CA PHE A 608 -20.74 22.93 -0.14
C PHE A 608 -20.34 21.88 -1.18
N THR A 609 -19.95 22.35 -2.36
CA THR A 609 -19.48 21.53 -3.50
C THR A 609 -18.07 21.89 -3.94
N GLY A 610 -17.46 22.86 -3.26
CA GLY A 610 -16.11 23.32 -3.51
C GLY A 610 -15.04 22.34 -3.06
N ARG A 611 -13.81 22.56 -3.52
CA ARG A 611 -12.65 21.74 -3.17
C ARG A 611 -12.12 22.13 -1.79
N THR A 612 -11.61 21.14 -1.05
CA THR A 612 -10.85 21.36 0.19
C THR A 612 -9.39 20.98 -0.06
N ILE A 613 -8.50 21.97 0.04
CA ILE A 613 -7.07 21.82 -0.18
C ILE A 613 -6.40 22.07 1.17
N VAL A 614 -5.61 21.12 1.65
CA VAL A 614 -4.94 21.21 2.94
C VAL A 614 -3.44 21.25 2.70
N GLY A 615 -2.86 22.40 3.02
CA GLY A 615 -1.46 22.68 2.77
C GLY A 615 -1.18 23.01 1.31
N ASP A 616 -0.12 23.78 1.14
CA ASP A 616 0.46 24.16 -0.14
C ASP A 616 1.86 23.58 -0.33
N GLY A 617 2.34 22.76 0.61
CA GLY A 617 3.75 22.44 0.81
C GLY A 617 4.25 22.83 2.20
N ARG A 618 3.45 23.55 2.98
CA ARG A 618 3.62 23.73 4.44
C ARG A 618 2.74 22.75 5.22
N PHE A 619 3.22 22.30 6.37
CA PHE A 619 2.39 21.51 7.30
C PHE A 619 1.13 22.29 7.66
N SER A 620 -0.02 21.68 7.34
CA SER A 620 -1.33 22.28 7.52
C SER A 620 -2.32 21.20 7.93
N GLY A 621 -3.18 21.46 8.90
CA GLY A 621 -4.08 20.46 9.46
C GLY A 621 -5.53 20.68 9.07
N ILE A 622 -6.26 19.59 8.79
CA ILE A 622 -7.72 19.57 8.84
C ILE A 622 -8.18 18.54 9.88
N SER A 623 -9.17 18.88 10.69
CA SER A 623 -9.83 17.94 11.60
C SER A 623 -11.31 17.78 11.23
N ILE A 624 -11.76 16.55 11.05
CA ILE A 624 -13.16 16.20 10.73
C ILE A 624 -13.61 14.98 11.54
N ASP A 625 -14.93 14.86 11.73
CA ASP A 625 -15.58 13.72 12.41
C ASP A 625 -16.43 12.86 11.45
N SER A 626 -16.64 13.30 10.22
CA SER A 626 -17.44 12.64 9.18
C SER A 626 -17.12 13.21 7.80
N GLU A 627 -17.34 12.44 6.74
CA GLU A 627 -17.17 12.93 5.36
C GLU A 627 -18.08 14.10 5.03
N ALA A 628 -19.28 14.16 5.64
CA ALA A 628 -20.24 15.25 5.45
C ALA A 628 -19.65 16.64 5.78
N ARG A 629 -18.56 16.71 6.57
CA ARG A 629 -17.82 17.96 6.81
C ARG A 629 -17.13 18.49 5.57
N LEU A 630 -16.77 17.65 4.60
CA LEU A 630 -16.10 18.02 3.35
C LEU A 630 -17.06 18.48 2.25
N GLY A 631 -18.37 18.48 2.52
CA GLY A 631 -19.39 18.91 1.57
C GLY A 631 -20.25 17.77 1.01
N ALA A 632 -21.11 18.09 0.06
CA ALA A 632 -21.87 17.11 -0.70
C ALA A 632 -21.00 16.36 -1.71
N ASN A 633 -21.42 15.14 -2.08
CA ASN A 633 -20.85 14.39 -3.20
C ASN A 633 -20.83 15.26 -4.46
N PRO A 634 -19.68 15.45 -5.13
CA PRO A 634 -19.61 16.21 -6.37
C PRO A 634 -20.57 15.68 -7.45
N ALA A 635 -21.08 16.56 -8.31
CA ALA A 635 -22.00 16.17 -9.39
C ALA A 635 -21.35 15.26 -10.44
N ALA A 636 -20.03 15.35 -10.59
CA ALA A 636 -19.20 14.50 -11.44
C ALA A 636 -17.87 14.21 -10.74
N PHE A 637 -17.24 13.08 -11.06
CA PHE A 637 -15.99 12.67 -10.44
C PHE A 637 -14.92 13.77 -10.54
N THR A 638 -14.41 14.20 -9.39
CA THR A 638 -13.38 15.24 -9.27
C THR A 638 -12.20 14.69 -8.47
N ALA A 639 -11.10 14.38 -9.16
CA ALA A 639 -9.96 13.64 -8.60
C ALA A 639 -9.26 14.31 -7.40
N ASP A 640 -9.34 15.65 -7.32
CA ASP A 640 -8.67 16.50 -6.33
C ASP A 640 -9.64 17.24 -5.40
N GLN A 641 -10.87 16.72 -5.26
CA GLN A 641 -11.90 17.33 -4.43
C GLN A 641 -11.45 17.52 -2.97
N LEU A 642 -10.73 16.54 -2.42
CA LEU A 642 -9.90 16.70 -1.22
C LEU A 642 -8.44 16.58 -1.63
N THR A 643 -7.62 17.59 -1.38
CA THR A 643 -6.18 17.56 -1.64
C THR A 643 -5.39 17.71 -0.35
N LEU A 644 -4.38 16.87 -0.13
CA LEU A 644 -3.46 16.94 1.02
C LEU A 644 -2.03 17.14 0.50
N ASN A 645 -1.44 18.34 0.67
CA ASN A 645 -0.08 18.68 0.22
C ASN A 645 0.76 19.20 1.39
N ARG A 646 1.42 18.27 2.11
CA ARG A 646 1.73 18.36 3.55
C ARG A 646 0.49 18.63 4.41
N GLY A 647 -0.66 18.24 3.88
CA GLY A 647 -1.92 18.25 4.60
C GLY A 647 -1.97 17.09 5.59
N VAL A 648 -2.30 17.40 6.83
CA VAL A 648 -2.56 16.43 7.90
C VAL A 648 -4.07 16.31 8.08
N LEU A 649 -4.62 15.14 7.78
CA LEU A 649 -5.99 14.78 8.09
C LEU A 649 -6.05 14.15 9.49
N PHE A 650 -6.63 14.87 10.45
CA PHE A 650 -6.89 14.41 11.80
C PHE A 650 -8.30 13.84 11.90
N THR A 651 -8.41 12.64 12.46
CA THR A 651 -9.70 11.99 12.75
C THR A 651 -9.73 11.50 14.19
N THR A 652 -10.74 11.89 14.96
CA THR A 652 -10.93 11.52 16.38
C THR A 652 -11.95 10.40 16.58
N VAL A 653 -12.63 9.99 15.53
CA VAL A 653 -13.66 8.95 15.52
C VAL A 653 -13.42 7.97 14.37
N THR A 654 -14.08 6.81 14.40
CA THR A 654 -14.11 5.92 13.23
C THR A 654 -15.01 6.54 12.16
N MET A 655 -14.49 6.68 10.94
CA MET A 655 -15.21 7.30 9.84
C MET A 655 -14.75 6.77 8.48
N THR A 656 -15.55 7.02 7.45
CA THR A 656 -15.29 6.65 6.06
C THR A 656 -15.38 7.89 5.18
N ILE A 657 -14.55 7.95 4.15
CA ILE A 657 -14.67 8.85 2.98
C ILE A 657 -15.11 7.96 1.81
N ASP A 658 -16.37 8.00 1.40
CA ASP A 658 -17.00 7.10 0.41
C ASP A 658 -17.88 7.78 -0.66
N ASP A 659 -17.89 9.11 -0.75
CA ASP A 659 -18.58 9.83 -1.83
C ASP A 659 -18.07 9.39 -3.21
N THR A 660 -18.95 8.75 -4.01
CA THR A 660 -18.58 8.13 -5.30
C THR A 660 -17.90 9.04 -6.32
N ASN A 661 -18.17 10.35 -6.29
CA ASN A 661 -17.57 11.33 -7.19
C ASN A 661 -16.48 12.19 -6.52
N ARG A 662 -16.14 11.92 -5.26
CA ARG A 662 -15.06 12.61 -4.55
C ARG A 662 -13.76 11.85 -4.78
N GLY A 663 -12.74 12.53 -5.29
CA GLY A 663 -11.38 12.02 -5.29
C GLY A 663 -10.58 12.60 -4.13
N LEU A 664 -9.63 11.81 -3.62
CA LEU A 664 -8.59 12.28 -2.71
C LEU A 664 -7.28 12.39 -3.49
N ARG A 665 -6.65 13.57 -3.47
CA ARG A 665 -5.33 13.80 -4.06
C ARG A 665 -4.27 13.94 -2.99
N ILE A 666 -3.28 13.06 -3.03
CA ILE A 666 -1.99 13.24 -2.35
C ILE A 666 -1.17 14.23 -3.19
N GLY A 667 -0.90 15.39 -2.61
CA GLY A 667 -0.10 16.44 -3.24
C GLY A 667 1.37 16.07 -3.35
N GLU A 668 2.13 16.89 -4.05
CA GLU A 668 3.58 16.67 -4.27
C GLU A 668 4.34 16.53 -2.95
N SER A 669 3.99 17.26 -1.91
CA SER A 669 4.74 17.26 -0.66
C SER A 669 4.18 16.26 0.39
N ALA A 670 3.53 15.18 -0.03
CA ALA A 670 2.94 14.13 0.82
C ALA A 670 1.57 14.42 1.45
N ALA A 671 0.89 13.36 1.86
CA ALA A 671 -0.33 13.38 2.66
C ALA A 671 -0.08 12.69 4.00
N LEU A 672 -0.49 13.32 5.10
CA LEU A 672 -0.39 12.75 6.44
C LEU A 672 -1.78 12.38 6.96
N PHE A 673 -1.95 11.14 7.37
CA PHE A 673 -3.16 10.63 7.99
C PHE A 673 -2.89 10.39 9.47
N ASN A 674 -3.42 11.27 10.30
CA ASN A 674 -3.29 11.21 11.74
C ASN A 674 -4.58 10.61 12.33
N VAL A 675 -4.57 9.29 12.53
CA VAL A 675 -5.73 8.53 12.98
C VAL A 675 -5.60 8.25 14.48
N ALA A 676 -6.56 8.72 15.28
CA ALA A 676 -6.58 8.55 16.72
C ALA A 676 -6.53 7.08 17.15
N ASN A 677 -5.99 6.81 18.35
CA ASN A 677 -5.88 5.46 18.87
C ASN A 677 -7.26 4.80 19.02
N GLY A 678 -7.38 3.53 18.62
CA GLY A 678 -8.64 2.77 18.67
C GLY A 678 -9.68 3.15 17.60
N THR A 679 -9.39 4.08 16.69
CA THR A 679 -10.30 4.45 15.59
C THR A 679 -9.79 3.99 14.24
N THR A 680 -10.70 3.95 13.25
CA THR A 680 -10.37 3.62 11.84
C THR A 680 -10.83 4.74 10.91
N LEU A 681 -9.93 5.23 10.06
CA LEU A 681 -10.25 6.05 8.90
C LEU A 681 -10.25 5.15 7.66
N THR A 682 -11.40 4.99 7.02
CA THR A 682 -11.51 4.25 5.76
C THR A 682 -11.53 5.21 4.58
N ILE A 683 -10.60 5.04 3.65
CA ILE A 683 -10.59 5.74 2.36
C ILE A 683 -11.16 4.78 1.32
N ALA A 684 -12.44 4.98 1.01
CA ALA A 684 -13.20 4.20 0.03
C ALA A 684 -13.39 4.92 -1.31
N VAL A 685 -12.72 6.05 -1.50
CA VAL A 685 -12.68 6.83 -2.73
C VAL A 685 -11.38 6.62 -3.52
N PRO A 686 -11.35 6.91 -4.83
CA PRO A 686 -10.11 6.89 -5.59
C PRO A 686 -9.06 7.85 -5.01
N THR A 687 -7.84 7.35 -4.85
CA THR A 687 -6.68 8.20 -4.51
C THR A 687 -5.82 8.49 -5.74
N SER A 688 -5.43 9.76 -5.90
CA SER A 688 -4.59 10.27 -6.99
C SER A 688 -3.43 11.12 -6.47
N GLY A 689 -2.40 11.34 -7.28
CA GLY A 689 -1.14 11.94 -6.86
C GLY A 689 -0.25 12.21 -8.07
N PRO A 690 0.91 12.87 -7.87
CA PRO A 690 1.82 13.15 -8.98
C PRO A 690 2.27 11.85 -9.65
N SER A 691 2.45 11.88 -10.97
CA SER A 691 3.01 10.74 -11.70
C SER A 691 4.35 10.37 -11.09
N SER A 692 4.47 9.14 -10.59
CA SER A 692 5.72 8.62 -10.04
C SER A 692 6.77 8.56 -11.16
N GLY A 693 7.60 9.59 -11.28
CA GLY A 693 8.81 9.54 -12.09
C GLY A 693 9.75 8.50 -11.50
N ALA A 694 10.25 7.60 -12.34
CA ALA A 694 11.04 6.41 -12.02
C ALA A 694 12.44 6.64 -11.37
N ALA A 695 12.61 7.70 -10.58
CA ALA A 695 13.84 7.95 -9.84
C ALA A 695 13.66 7.51 -8.39
N ILE A 696 14.20 6.34 -8.07
CA ILE A 696 14.49 5.94 -6.69
C ILE A 696 15.45 7.01 -6.11
N LEU A 697 14.92 7.96 -5.33
CA LEU A 697 15.74 8.84 -4.51
C LEU A 697 16.14 8.05 -3.26
N THR A 698 17.30 7.40 -3.30
CA THR A 698 17.82 6.50 -2.25
C THR A 698 18.29 7.22 -0.98
N ALA A 699 17.70 8.34 -0.56
CA ALA A 699 18.13 9.04 0.65
C ALA A 699 16.94 9.58 1.47
N PRO A 700 16.90 9.35 2.80
CA PRO A 700 15.90 9.94 3.68
C PRO A 700 16.18 11.45 3.78
N GLN A 701 15.47 12.26 2.99
CA GLN A 701 15.53 13.70 3.08
C GLN A 701 14.53 14.19 4.13
N TYR A 702 14.90 14.10 5.41
CA TYR A 702 14.41 15.12 6.32
C TYR A 702 15.12 16.43 5.97
N PRO A 703 14.40 17.53 5.66
CA PRO A 703 12.99 17.78 5.98
C PRO A 703 12.02 17.82 4.78
N ASN A 704 12.35 17.29 3.59
CA ASN A 704 11.47 17.35 2.41
C ASN A 704 11.01 15.96 1.92
N PRO A 705 9.72 15.63 2.02
CA PRO A 705 9.20 14.33 1.63
C PRO A 705 9.40 14.07 0.14
N VAL A 706 9.63 12.80 -0.22
CA VAL A 706 9.60 12.33 -1.61
C VAL A 706 8.23 12.62 -2.22
N SER A 707 8.20 12.97 -3.51
CA SER A 707 6.98 13.41 -4.18
C SER A 707 5.83 12.42 -4.01
N GLY A 708 4.70 12.88 -3.48
CA GLY A 708 3.49 12.06 -3.35
C GLY A 708 3.53 10.98 -2.25
N MET A 709 4.35 11.13 -1.21
CA MET A 709 4.42 10.16 -0.10
C MET A 709 3.09 10.06 0.70
N LEU A 710 2.76 8.85 1.15
CA LEU A 710 1.69 8.60 2.12
C LEU A 710 2.29 8.36 3.50
N ILE A 711 1.88 9.16 4.49
CA ILE A 711 2.32 9.02 5.87
C ILE A 711 1.14 8.64 6.76
N LYS A 712 1.28 7.53 7.49
CA LYS A 712 0.35 7.07 8.51
C LYS A 712 0.95 7.32 9.90
N GLU A 713 0.28 8.17 10.68
CA GLU A 713 0.66 8.57 12.04
C GLU A 713 -0.31 8.02 13.11
N ASN A 714 0.12 8.06 14.38
CA ASN A 714 -0.65 7.69 15.57
C ASN A 714 -1.18 6.25 15.60
N GLY A 715 -1.80 5.84 16.71
CA GLY A 715 -2.14 4.44 17.00
C GLY A 715 -3.33 3.83 16.22
N GLY A 716 -4.12 4.63 15.50
CA GLY A 716 -5.31 4.15 14.79
C GLY A 716 -5.02 3.39 13.48
N THR A 717 -6.08 3.00 12.78
CA THR A 717 -6.01 2.30 11.48
C THR A 717 -6.38 3.22 10.32
N LEU A 718 -5.52 3.34 9.31
CA LEU A 718 -5.89 3.87 7.99
C LEU A 718 -6.17 2.69 7.07
N SER A 719 -7.40 2.58 6.55
CA SER A 719 -7.82 1.48 5.69
C SER A 719 -8.09 1.97 4.27
N LEU A 720 -7.37 1.45 3.28
CA LEU A 720 -7.58 1.70 1.87
C LEU A 720 -8.46 0.57 1.29
N THR A 721 -9.67 0.90 0.85
CA THR A 721 -10.64 -0.10 0.35
C THR A 721 -10.99 0.04 -1.12
N HIS A 722 -10.68 1.19 -1.73
CA HIS A 722 -10.96 1.44 -3.13
C HIS A 722 -9.94 0.75 -4.06
N PRO A 723 -10.37 0.14 -5.20
CA PRO A 723 -9.47 -0.58 -6.12
C PRO A 723 -8.56 0.35 -6.95
N ASN A 724 -8.97 1.59 -7.17
CA ASN A 724 -8.22 2.57 -7.96
C ASN A 724 -7.50 3.54 -7.03
N ASN A 725 -6.23 3.28 -6.77
CA ASN A 725 -5.34 4.14 -6.01
C ASN A 725 -4.10 4.36 -6.86
N SER A 726 -4.08 5.44 -7.63
CA SER A 726 -3.04 5.77 -8.61
C SER A 726 -1.87 6.56 -8.02
N SER A 727 -1.81 6.64 -6.70
CA SER A 727 -0.98 7.61 -5.99
C SER A 727 -0.31 7.01 -4.79
N CYS A 728 0.88 6.48 -4.99
CA CYS A 728 1.76 6.18 -3.88
C CYS A 728 3.18 6.50 -4.32
N GLY A 729 3.72 7.62 -3.84
CA GLY A 729 5.16 7.76 -3.61
C GLY A 729 5.60 6.79 -2.50
N GLU A 730 6.64 7.14 -1.77
CA GLU A 730 7.02 6.34 -0.59
C GLU A 730 5.87 6.20 0.41
N ILE A 731 5.91 5.15 1.22
CA ILE A 731 4.96 4.95 2.33
C ILE A 731 5.73 4.99 3.64
N LEU A 732 5.28 5.82 4.59
CA LEU A 732 5.80 5.84 5.96
C LEU A 732 4.67 5.51 6.94
N ILE A 733 4.83 4.42 7.70
CA ILE A 733 3.92 4.03 8.77
C ILE A 733 4.65 4.26 10.09
N ASN A 734 4.45 5.42 10.70
CA ASN A 734 5.09 5.78 11.97
C ASN A 734 4.42 5.11 13.18
N GLY A 735 3.13 4.77 13.08
CA GLY A 735 2.41 4.06 14.13
C GLY A 735 1.04 3.54 13.68
N GLY A 736 0.43 2.71 14.52
CA GLY A 736 -0.86 2.09 14.24
C GLY A 736 -0.81 1.15 13.02
N THR A 737 -1.90 1.08 12.26
CA THR A 737 -2.02 0.16 11.12
C THR A 737 -2.29 0.92 9.82
N LEU A 738 -1.55 0.58 8.76
CA LEU A 738 -1.98 0.81 7.37
C LEU A 738 -2.58 -0.51 6.85
N ALA A 739 -3.87 -0.50 6.57
CA ALA A 739 -4.62 -1.64 6.06
C ALA A 739 -4.97 -1.44 4.58
N VAL A 740 -4.82 -2.49 3.79
CA VAL A 740 -5.34 -2.58 2.42
C VAL A 740 -6.44 -3.63 2.45
N SER A 741 -7.71 -3.22 2.43
CA SER A 741 -8.83 -4.10 2.76
C SER A 741 -9.83 -4.21 1.61
N GLY A 742 -10.66 -5.26 1.59
CA GLY A 742 -11.70 -5.43 0.57
C GLY A 742 -11.11 -5.50 -0.84
N ALA A 743 -11.55 -4.62 -1.75
CA ALA A 743 -11.00 -4.50 -3.10
C ALA A 743 -9.77 -3.56 -3.20
N GLY A 744 -9.29 -3.05 -2.06
CA GLY A 744 -8.23 -2.05 -1.97
C GLY A 744 -6.92 -2.45 -2.64
N ARG A 745 -6.22 -1.47 -3.22
CA ARG A 745 -4.87 -1.69 -3.79
C ARG A 745 -3.92 -0.54 -3.47
N ILE A 746 -2.63 -0.82 -3.30
CA ILE A 746 -1.59 0.23 -3.21
C ILE A 746 -1.03 0.45 -4.62
N ASN A 747 -0.99 1.69 -5.09
CA ASN A 747 -0.54 2.05 -6.44
C ASN A 747 -1.14 1.16 -7.54
N ASN A 748 -2.47 0.99 -7.52
CA ASN A 748 -3.21 0.09 -8.42
C ASN A 748 -2.68 -1.35 -8.41
N GLY A 749 -2.14 -1.78 -7.27
CA GLY A 749 -1.62 -3.11 -6.99
C GLY A 749 -0.16 -3.31 -7.42
N ASP A 750 0.54 -2.25 -7.81
CA ASP A 750 1.91 -2.32 -8.29
C ASP A 750 2.79 -1.22 -7.66
N HIS A 751 3.23 -1.44 -6.42
CA HIS A 751 3.95 -0.46 -5.62
C HIS A 751 5.46 -0.70 -5.63
N HIS A 752 6.20 0.14 -6.38
CA HIS A 752 7.66 0.04 -6.53
C HIS A 752 8.47 1.00 -5.65
N MET A 753 7.80 1.87 -4.88
CA MET A 753 8.47 2.84 -4.01
C MET A 753 8.78 2.25 -2.62
N PRO A 754 9.81 2.74 -1.91
CA PRO A 754 10.11 2.31 -0.56
C PRO A 754 8.93 2.41 0.42
N THR A 755 8.85 1.46 1.35
CA THR A 755 7.93 1.49 2.50
C THR A 755 8.71 1.40 3.80
N VAL A 756 8.55 2.37 4.70
CA VAL A 756 9.08 2.33 6.07
C VAL A 756 7.94 1.95 7.02
N ASN A 757 8.00 0.75 7.59
CA ASN A 757 6.97 0.20 8.46
C ASN A 757 7.43 0.16 9.94
N ASN A 758 7.04 1.15 10.73
CA ASN A 758 7.24 1.17 12.19
C ASN A 758 5.95 0.83 12.97
N GLY A 759 4.80 0.74 12.28
CA GLY A 759 3.52 0.28 12.81
C GLY A 759 3.19 -1.14 12.33
N THR A 760 2.00 -1.37 11.79
CA THR A 760 1.62 -2.63 11.14
C THR A 760 1.22 -2.36 9.68
N LEU A 761 1.79 -3.13 8.75
CA LEU A 761 1.30 -3.21 7.38
C LEU A 761 0.37 -4.43 7.27
N LEU A 762 -0.94 -4.17 7.17
CA LEU A 762 -1.97 -5.19 7.04
C LEU A 762 -2.45 -5.26 5.58
N ILE A 763 -2.19 -6.38 4.92
CA ILE A 763 -2.72 -6.66 3.58
C ILE A 763 -3.89 -7.62 3.72
N ASP A 764 -5.11 -7.09 3.70
CA ASP A 764 -6.38 -7.79 3.95
C ASP A 764 -7.37 -7.65 2.78
N THR A 765 -6.83 -7.78 1.57
CA THR A 765 -7.56 -7.57 0.31
C THR A 765 -7.70 -8.86 -0.50
N THR A 766 -8.79 -8.94 -1.27
CA THR A 766 -8.99 -9.97 -2.29
C THR A 766 -8.21 -9.69 -3.59
N ALA A 767 -7.69 -8.48 -3.76
CA ALA A 767 -6.93 -8.06 -4.94
C ALA A 767 -5.43 -8.37 -4.78
N ASN A 768 -4.77 -8.65 -5.90
CA ASN A 768 -3.32 -8.89 -5.92
C ASN A 768 -2.55 -7.58 -5.69
N GLN A 769 -1.46 -7.69 -4.92
CA GLN A 769 -0.49 -6.62 -4.66
C GLN A 769 0.91 -7.07 -5.10
N ILE A 770 1.65 -6.17 -5.71
CA ILE A 770 3.10 -6.26 -5.92
C ILE A 770 3.72 -5.15 -5.08
N LEU A 771 4.59 -5.53 -4.15
CA LEU A 771 5.39 -4.64 -3.33
C LEU A 771 6.86 -4.82 -3.78
N GLY A 772 7.26 -4.02 -4.76
CA GLY A 772 8.59 -4.07 -5.38
C GLY A 772 9.63 -3.15 -4.75
N GLY A 773 9.19 -2.10 -4.04
CA GLY A 773 10.10 -1.25 -3.28
C GLY A 773 10.64 -1.91 -2.02
N ALA A 774 11.79 -1.45 -1.54
CA ALA A 774 12.39 -1.95 -0.31
C ALA A 774 11.51 -1.61 0.91
N ILE A 775 11.22 -2.62 1.73
CA ILE A 775 10.52 -2.43 3.00
C ILE A 775 11.51 -2.45 4.16
N SER A 776 11.42 -1.44 5.03
CA SER A 776 12.27 -1.27 6.23
C SER A 776 11.42 -1.02 7.48
N GLY A 777 12.06 -0.85 8.65
CA GLY A 777 11.39 -0.58 9.92
C GLY A 777 11.17 -1.82 10.80
N THR A 778 10.56 -1.62 11.97
CA THR A 778 10.42 -2.67 13.01
C THR A 778 9.04 -3.32 13.06
N GLY A 779 8.09 -2.79 12.31
CA GLY A 779 6.68 -3.17 12.34
C GLY A 779 6.40 -4.54 11.73
N PRO A 780 5.41 -5.30 12.23
CA PRO A 780 5.00 -6.55 11.61
C PRO A 780 4.30 -6.34 10.26
N ILE A 781 4.31 -7.39 9.44
CA ILE A 781 3.50 -7.53 8.23
C ILE A 781 2.50 -8.65 8.45
N VAL A 782 1.22 -8.36 8.21
CA VAL A 782 0.12 -9.33 8.32
C VAL A 782 -0.56 -9.46 6.98
N LYS A 783 -0.61 -10.67 6.44
CA LYS A 783 -1.28 -11.02 5.20
C LYS A 783 -2.53 -11.84 5.48
N ASN A 784 -3.70 -11.27 5.19
CA ASN A 784 -5.01 -11.89 5.32
C ASN A 784 -5.67 -12.03 3.95
N ASN A 785 -6.85 -12.64 3.91
CA ASN A 785 -7.73 -12.71 2.74
C ASN A 785 -7.11 -13.39 1.51
N THR A 786 -7.85 -13.50 0.41
CA THR A 786 -7.52 -14.40 -0.71
C THR A 786 -6.51 -13.84 -1.72
N GLY A 787 -6.27 -12.53 -1.76
CA GLY A 787 -5.36 -11.91 -2.73
C GLY A 787 -3.93 -12.45 -2.62
N THR A 788 -3.16 -12.38 -3.71
CA THR A 788 -1.73 -12.68 -3.69
C THR A 788 -0.94 -11.40 -3.43
N THR A 789 -0.02 -11.43 -2.45
CA THR A 789 0.93 -10.34 -2.21
C THR A 789 2.33 -10.80 -2.59
N THR A 790 2.91 -10.16 -3.60
CA THR A 790 4.25 -10.47 -4.11
C THR A 790 5.25 -9.45 -3.61
N PHE A 791 6.31 -9.91 -2.95
CA PHE A 791 7.45 -9.08 -2.58
C PHE A 791 8.57 -9.33 -3.58
N SER A 792 8.97 -8.33 -4.37
CA SER A 792 10.05 -8.46 -5.36
C SER A 792 11.32 -7.67 -5.01
N GLY A 793 11.26 -6.79 -4.01
CA GLY A 793 12.41 -6.06 -3.48
C GLY A 793 13.19 -6.79 -2.38
N SER A 794 14.46 -6.42 -2.21
CA SER A 794 15.25 -6.75 -1.02
C SER A 794 14.78 -5.91 0.17
N ASN A 795 14.53 -6.53 1.31
CA ASN A 795 13.92 -5.85 2.46
C ASN A 795 14.78 -5.96 3.72
N SER A 796 14.73 -4.91 4.55
CA SER A 796 15.49 -4.80 5.81
C SER A 796 14.61 -4.66 7.04
N PHE A 797 13.28 -4.85 6.93
CA PHE A 797 12.38 -4.79 8.08
C PHE A 797 12.59 -5.97 9.04
N THR A 798 12.43 -5.72 10.33
CA THR A 798 12.75 -6.70 11.39
C THR A 798 11.52 -7.30 12.07
N GLY A 799 10.34 -6.75 11.80
CA GLY A 799 9.08 -7.25 12.38
C GLY A 799 8.73 -8.66 11.92
N ALA A 800 7.80 -9.29 12.64
CA ALA A 800 7.29 -10.62 12.31
C ALA A 800 6.42 -10.59 11.03
N VAL A 801 6.40 -11.71 10.30
CA VAL A 801 5.51 -11.93 9.16
C VAL A 801 4.46 -12.97 9.52
N THR A 802 3.19 -12.62 9.41
CA THR A 802 2.07 -13.55 9.64
C THR A 802 1.21 -13.68 8.39
N VAL A 803 0.98 -14.91 7.93
CA VAL A 803 0.15 -15.21 6.75
C VAL A 803 -1.07 -15.99 7.21
N ASN A 804 -2.23 -15.32 7.28
CA ASN A 804 -3.51 -15.89 7.69
C ASN A 804 -4.40 -16.32 6.52
N GLY A 805 -4.15 -15.83 5.30
CA GLY A 805 -4.92 -16.21 4.12
C GLY A 805 -4.24 -15.86 2.80
N GLY A 806 -4.69 -16.55 1.74
CA GLY A 806 -4.20 -16.33 0.38
C GLY A 806 -2.73 -16.72 0.23
N ILE A 807 -2.03 -16.02 -0.67
CA ILE A 807 -0.63 -16.29 -0.99
C ILE A 807 0.24 -15.09 -0.61
N LEU A 808 1.28 -15.31 0.18
CA LEU A 808 2.41 -14.41 0.30
C LEU A 808 3.56 -14.97 -0.54
N TYR A 809 3.99 -14.24 -1.58
CA TYR A 809 4.99 -14.70 -2.54
C TYR A 809 6.30 -13.92 -2.39
N ALA A 810 7.34 -14.59 -1.90
CA ALA A 810 8.71 -14.09 -1.92
C ALA A 810 9.32 -14.31 -3.32
N ASN A 811 9.52 -13.22 -4.06
CA ASN A 811 9.98 -13.22 -5.44
C ASN A 811 11.08 -12.18 -5.71
N ALA A 812 11.97 -11.95 -4.74
CA ALA A 812 13.20 -11.21 -4.96
C ALA A 812 14.14 -11.94 -5.93
N ALA A 813 14.98 -11.19 -6.64
CA ALA A 813 16.05 -11.76 -7.46
C ALA A 813 16.97 -12.68 -6.62
N ASN A 814 17.55 -13.70 -7.25
CA ASN A 814 18.45 -14.65 -6.60
C ASN A 814 19.77 -13.96 -6.18
N ALA A 815 20.13 -14.00 -4.88
CA ALA A 815 21.46 -13.60 -4.39
C ALA A 815 21.76 -14.10 -2.96
N ALA A 816 23.01 -13.88 -2.49
CA ALA A 816 23.60 -14.49 -1.27
C ALA A 816 22.83 -14.21 0.00
N THR A 817 22.53 -12.94 0.24
CA THR A 817 21.91 -12.41 1.45
C THR A 817 20.88 -11.34 1.08
N ASP A 818 20.18 -10.77 2.06
CA ASP A 818 19.37 -9.56 1.90
C ASP A 818 18.23 -9.73 0.90
N ARG A 819 17.46 -10.80 1.10
CA ARG A 819 16.30 -11.15 0.29
C ARG A 819 15.01 -10.67 0.97
N ASN A 820 13.85 -11.23 0.61
CA ASN A 820 12.57 -10.68 1.07
C ASN A 820 12.41 -10.70 2.59
N PHE A 821 12.94 -11.73 3.27
CA PHE A 821 12.72 -11.94 4.71
C PHE A 821 14.00 -12.21 5.52
N SER A 822 15.18 -11.84 5.01
CA SER A 822 16.47 -12.05 5.69
C SER A 822 16.61 -11.40 7.07
N TYR A 823 15.77 -10.41 7.39
CA TYR A 823 15.86 -9.61 8.62
C TYR A 823 14.70 -9.80 9.60
N VAL A 824 13.65 -10.53 9.21
CA VAL A 824 12.45 -10.68 10.03
C VAL A 824 12.73 -11.45 11.32
N SER A 825 11.91 -11.25 12.34
CA SER A 825 12.02 -12.02 13.59
C SER A 825 11.56 -13.47 13.45
N GLY A 826 10.69 -13.75 12.48
CA GLY A 826 10.15 -15.07 12.16
C GLY A 826 8.95 -14.98 11.23
N ILE A 827 8.57 -16.11 10.65
CA ILE A 827 7.43 -16.23 9.73
C ILE A 827 6.45 -17.27 10.27
N THR A 828 5.16 -16.91 10.35
CA THR A 828 4.08 -17.83 10.73
C THR A 828 3.06 -17.94 9.59
N VAL A 829 2.77 -19.16 9.14
CA VAL A 829 1.79 -19.46 8.11
C VAL A 829 0.65 -20.25 8.72
N ASN A 830 -0.57 -19.71 8.66
CA ASN A 830 -1.77 -20.24 9.29
C ASN A 830 -2.70 -20.93 8.29
N THR A 831 -3.74 -21.60 8.82
CA THR A 831 -4.65 -22.47 8.07
C THR A 831 -5.21 -21.81 6.80
N GLY A 832 -5.10 -22.52 5.67
CA GLY A 832 -5.59 -22.05 4.37
C GLY A 832 -4.68 -21.03 3.66
N ALA A 833 -3.57 -20.63 4.28
CA ALA A 833 -2.59 -19.73 3.68
C ALA A 833 -1.41 -20.48 3.04
N THR A 834 -0.76 -19.81 2.09
CA THR A 834 0.46 -20.31 1.43
C THR A 834 1.57 -19.26 1.50
N LEU A 835 2.74 -19.67 2.00
CA LEU A 835 4.00 -18.95 1.77
C LEU A 835 4.66 -19.56 0.53
N ARG A 836 4.68 -18.80 -0.57
CA ARG A 836 5.29 -19.19 -1.84
C ARG A 836 6.64 -18.52 -2.00
N THR A 837 7.61 -19.19 -2.62
CA THR A 837 8.95 -18.62 -2.84
C THR A 837 9.55 -19.06 -4.17
N ASN A 838 10.26 -18.14 -4.81
CA ASN A 838 11.14 -18.41 -5.95
C ASN A 838 12.57 -18.74 -5.44
N ALA A 839 13.50 -19.03 -6.35
CA ALA A 839 14.88 -19.41 -6.10
C ALA A 839 15.59 -18.42 -5.17
N ASN A 840 15.92 -18.90 -3.97
CA ASN A 840 16.58 -18.17 -2.90
C ASN A 840 15.97 -16.81 -2.55
N SER A 841 14.70 -16.56 -2.87
CA SER A 841 14.04 -15.27 -2.61
C SER A 841 13.68 -15.05 -1.14
N LEU A 842 13.65 -16.12 -0.33
CA LEU A 842 13.25 -16.05 1.08
C LEU A 842 14.33 -15.39 1.95
N PHE A 843 15.53 -15.99 2.00
CA PHE A 843 16.64 -15.55 2.87
C PHE A 843 17.98 -15.35 2.15
N GLY A 844 18.16 -16.01 0.99
CA GLY A 844 19.41 -16.05 0.24
C GLY A 844 19.96 -17.48 0.12
N TRP A 845 21.08 -17.66 -0.60
CA TRP A 845 21.67 -18.99 -0.79
C TRP A 845 22.79 -19.37 0.18
N ASP A 846 23.36 -18.40 0.91
CA ASP A 846 24.53 -18.62 1.78
C ASP A 846 24.21 -19.12 3.21
N GLY A 847 22.92 -19.14 3.56
CA GLY A 847 22.41 -19.60 4.84
C GLY A 847 22.69 -18.69 6.05
N THR A 848 23.33 -17.52 5.88
CA THR A 848 23.74 -16.66 7.01
C THR A 848 22.60 -15.80 7.58
N LYS A 849 21.50 -15.68 6.85
CA LYS A 849 20.35 -14.81 7.18
C LYS A 849 19.03 -15.57 7.31
N GLU A 850 19.09 -16.89 7.46
CA GLU A 850 17.89 -17.71 7.60
C GLU A 850 17.15 -17.40 8.90
N LYS A 851 15.82 -17.43 8.84
CA LYS A 851 14.92 -17.14 9.95
C LYS A 851 13.95 -18.29 10.19
N PRO A 852 13.46 -18.49 11.43
CA PRO A 852 12.51 -19.56 11.72
C PRO A 852 11.20 -19.34 10.97
N VAL A 853 10.68 -20.43 10.39
CA VAL A 853 9.38 -20.50 9.71
C VAL A 853 8.51 -21.52 10.41
N THR A 854 7.31 -21.14 10.85
CA THR A 854 6.30 -22.04 11.42
C THR A 854 5.14 -22.19 10.45
N VAL A 855 4.81 -23.42 10.08
CA VAL A 855 3.71 -23.77 9.17
C VAL A 855 2.67 -24.57 9.95
N ASN A 856 1.55 -23.94 10.27
CA ASN A 856 0.49 -24.53 11.08
C ASN A 856 -0.45 -25.45 10.26
N ALA A 857 -1.33 -26.15 10.96
CA ALA A 857 -2.28 -27.08 10.39
C ALA A 857 -3.06 -26.49 9.20
N GLY A 858 -3.05 -27.19 8.07
CA GLY A 858 -3.73 -26.76 6.84
C GLY A 858 -3.05 -25.60 6.08
N ALA A 859 -1.85 -25.18 6.50
CA ALA A 859 -1.02 -24.21 5.78
C ALA A 859 0.01 -24.90 4.89
N THR A 860 0.50 -24.20 3.87
CA THR A 860 1.51 -24.72 2.94
C THR A 860 2.70 -23.77 2.79
N MET A 861 3.91 -24.31 2.81
CA MET A 861 5.12 -23.63 2.34
C MET A 861 5.52 -24.23 0.99
N LEU A 862 5.55 -23.41 -0.05
CA LEU A 862 5.60 -23.84 -1.46
C LEU A 862 6.80 -23.21 -2.20
N ALA A 863 7.69 -24.05 -2.70
CA ALA A 863 8.74 -23.63 -3.63
C ALA A 863 8.21 -23.69 -5.07
N ASP A 864 8.60 -22.73 -5.90
CA ASP A 864 8.32 -22.74 -7.33
C ASP A 864 9.04 -23.89 -8.07
N SER A 865 8.56 -24.18 -9.28
CA SER A 865 9.28 -25.09 -10.17
C SER A 865 10.70 -24.57 -10.41
N ASN A 866 11.70 -25.43 -10.27
CA ASN A 866 13.11 -25.07 -10.40
C ASN A 866 13.56 -23.96 -9.43
N ALA A 867 12.90 -23.79 -8.29
CA ALA A 867 13.44 -22.99 -7.20
C ALA A 867 14.31 -23.85 -6.29
N ASP A 868 15.52 -23.39 -6.00
CA ASP A 868 16.32 -23.83 -4.86
C ASP A 868 16.20 -22.83 -3.72
N VAL A 869 15.79 -23.27 -2.54
CA VAL A 869 15.49 -22.35 -1.43
C VAL A 869 16.27 -22.76 -0.19
N GLY A 870 17.20 -21.89 0.25
CA GLY A 870 17.88 -22.02 1.56
C GLY A 870 16.93 -21.71 2.72
N VAL A 871 16.90 -22.61 3.71
CA VAL A 871 16.08 -22.50 4.92
C VAL A 871 16.84 -23.07 6.13
N GLY A 872 16.67 -22.39 7.27
CA GLY A 872 17.31 -22.80 8.52
C GLY A 872 16.41 -23.72 9.34
N VAL A 873 15.58 -23.12 10.19
CA VAL A 873 14.60 -23.85 11.00
C VAL A 873 13.21 -23.73 10.38
N VAL A 874 12.68 -24.87 9.90
CA VAL A 874 11.28 -24.98 9.47
C VAL A 874 10.53 -25.86 10.47
N THR A 875 9.56 -25.29 11.16
CA THR A 875 8.66 -26.00 12.08
C THR A 875 7.35 -26.31 11.39
N LEU A 876 7.05 -27.59 11.15
CA LEU A 876 5.74 -28.02 10.70
C LEU A 876 4.89 -28.41 11.92
N ASN A 877 3.87 -27.61 12.18
CA ASN A 877 2.89 -27.80 13.23
C ASN A 877 1.54 -28.24 12.63
N GLY A 878 1.57 -29.35 11.89
CA GLY A 878 0.43 -29.85 11.10
C GLY A 878 0.41 -29.37 9.64
N GLY A 879 1.42 -28.59 9.24
CA GLY A 879 1.54 -27.98 7.91
C GLY A 879 2.14 -28.90 6.84
N THR A 880 2.26 -28.35 5.63
CA THR A 880 2.85 -29.04 4.47
C THR A 880 4.05 -28.27 3.89
N LEU A 881 5.15 -28.97 3.61
CA LEU A 881 6.27 -28.48 2.80
C LEU A 881 6.20 -29.09 1.39
N ALA A 882 6.12 -28.25 0.36
CA ALA A 882 5.83 -28.66 -1.03
C ALA A 882 6.68 -27.92 -2.08
N ASN A 883 6.69 -28.42 -3.32
CA ASN A 883 7.17 -27.71 -4.50
C ASN A 883 6.22 -27.94 -5.70
N SER A 884 6.07 -26.94 -6.58
CA SER A 884 5.03 -26.93 -7.64
C SER A 884 5.44 -27.60 -8.96
N GLY A 885 6.66 -28.12 -9.06
CA GLY A 885 7.18 -28.73 -10.29
C GLY A 885 8.50 -29.46 -10.05
N PRO A 886 9.32 -29.68 -11.09
CA PRO A 886 10.65 -30.26 -10.90
C PRO A 886 11.52 -29.37 -10.02
N SER A 887 12.51 -29.97 -9.39
CA SER A 887 13.53 -29.29 -8.58
C SER A 887 14.80 -29.06 -9.39
N THR A 888 15.59 -28.07 -8.98
CA THR A 888 16.91 -27.83 -9.58
C THR A 888 17.92 -28.90 -9.17
N ALA A 889 19.10 -28.86 -9.77
CA ALA A 889 20.27 -29.61 -9.31
C ALA A 889 20.87 -29.12 -7.97
N TYR A 890 20.18 -28.27 -7.21
CA TYR A 890 20.58 -27.88 -5.85
C TYR A 890 19.56 -28.35 -4.79
N GLY A 891 18.41 -28.88 -5.22
CA GLY A 891 17.30 -29.23 -4.33
C GLY A 891 16.18 -28.20 -4.37
N SER A 892 14.97 -28.58 -3.95
CA SER A 892 13.84 -27.65 -3.81
C SER A 892 13.94 -26.84 -2.51
N TRP A 893 14.27 -27.53 -1.42
CA TRP A 893 14.48 -26.98 -0.08
C TRP A 893 15.82 -27.45 0.45
N ARG A 894 16.67 -26.52 0.89
CA ARG A 894 18.04 -26.78 1.33
C ARG A 894 18.20 -26.41 2.80
N PHE A 895 18.56 -27.40 3.62
CA PHE A 895 18.98 -27.29 5.01
C PHE A 895 20.49 -27.55 5.07
N ASP A 896 21.30 -26.54 4.74
CA ASP A 896 22.73 -26.73 4.44
C ASP A 896 23.65 -26.54 5.66
N GLN A 897 23.23 -25.79 6.69
CA GLN A 897 24.03 -25.51 7.87
C GLN A 897 23.86 -26.58 8.95
N ALA A 898 24.85 -26.67 9.83
CA ALA A 898 24.83 -27.63 10.95
C ALA A 898 23.70 -27.39 11.96
N THR A 899 23.16 -26.17 12.01
CA THR A 899 22.06 -25.77 12.89
C THR A 899 20.67 -25.96 12.27
N ASP A 900 20.62 -26.29 10.98
CA ASP A 900 19.37 -26.33 10.24
C ASP A 900 18.55 -27.56 10.60
N LYS A 901 17.24 -27.39 10.63
CA LYS A 901 16.35 -28.52 10.94
C LYS A 901 14.94 -28.35 10.43
N LEU A 902 14.37 -29.49 10.06
CA LEU A 902 12.95 -29.68 9.88
C LEU A 902 12.35 -30.23 11.18
N ALA A 903 11.69 -29.38 11.95
CA ALA A 903 11.10 -29.71 13.25
C ALA A 903 9.61 -30.00 13.11
N ILE A 904 9.14 -31.11 13.67
CA ILE A 904 7.75 -31.56 13.56
C ILE A 904 7.12 -31.57 14.95
N THR A 905 6.21 -30.65 15.20
CA THR A 905 5.52 -30.48 16.50
C THR A 905 4.11 -31.05 16.50
N ALA A 906 3.52 -31.25 15.32
CA ALA A 906 2.29 -31.99 15.10
C ALA A 906 2.40 -32.76 13.77
N SER A 907 1.64 -33.84 13.60
CA SER A 907 1.75 -34.70 12.42
C SER A 907 1.60 -33.92 11.11
N SER A 908 2.62 -33.98 10.25
CA SER A 908 2.81 -33.07 9.11
C SER A 908 3.22 -33.82 7.84
N THR A 909 3.20 -33.14 6.70
CA THR A 909 3.52 -33.73 5.39
C THR A 909 4.67 -32.99 4.70
N VAL A 910 5.57 -33.74 4.07
CA VAL A 910 6.53 -33.23 3.09
C VAL A 910 6.24 -33.91 1.76
N SER A 911 5.62 -33.17 0.84
CA SER A 911 5.41 -33.60 -0.54
C SER A 911 6.50 -33.10 -1.48
N ALA A 912 7.39 -32.22 -0.98
CA ALA A 912 8.48 -31.68 -1.77
C ALA A 912 9.46 -32.76 -2.22
N THR A 913 9.85 -32.72 -3.50
CA THR A 913 10.84 -33.62 -4.09
C THR A 913 12.23 -33.00 -4.06
N ASN A 914 13.28 -33.82 -3.97
CA ASN A 914 14.67 -33.37 -3.90
C ASN A 914 14.90 -32.35 -2.77
N VAL A 915 14.45 -32.69 -1.56
CA VAL A 915 14.79 -31.93 -0.35
C VAL A 915 16.21 -32.31 0.06
N LYS A 916 17.02 -31.30 0.41
CA LYS A 916 18.44 -31.47 0.70
C LYS A 916 18.77 -31.11 2.14
N PHE A 917 19.58 -31.94 2.79
CA PHE A 917 20.18 -31.69 4.10
C PHE A 917 21.70 -31.71 3.93
N GLY A 918 22.30 -30.56 3.61
CA GLY A 918 23.69 -30.45 3.15
C GLY A 918 24.77 -30.67 4.21
N SER A 919 24.38 -30.69 5.49
CA SER A 919 25.28 -30.96 6.61
C SER A 919 24.87 -32.24 7.34
N ALA A 920 25.85 -33.03 7.77
CA ALA A 920 25.61 -34.23 8.59
C ALA A 920 24.90 -33.91 9.93
N SER A 921 24.96 -32.66 10.38
CA SER A 921 24.28 -32.21 11.60
C SER A 921 22.87 -31.67 11.35
N ALA A 922 22.52 -31.31 10.11
CA ALA A 922 21.18 -30.86 9.76
C ALA A 922 20.18 -32.00 9.99
N ALA A 923 19.08 -31.73 10.70
CA ALA A 923 18.26 -32.78 11.28
C ALA A 923 16.78 -32.74 10.85
N ILE A 924 16.17 -33.92 10.80
CA ILE A 924 14.71 -34.08 10.86
C ILE A 924 14.37 -34.45 12.32
N GLU A 925 13.74 -33.53 13.04
CA GLU A 925 13.34 -33.70 14.43
C GLU A 925 11.84 -33.96 14.51
N VAL A 926 11.44 -35.19 14.85
CA VAL A 926 10.02 -35.55 14.97
C VAL A 926 9.66 -35.75 16.44
N ASN A 927 8.77 -34.91 16.97
CA ASN A 927 8.35 -34.99 18.38
C ASN A 927 7.59 -36.28 18.69
N ALA A 928 7.59 -36.67 19.97
CA ALA A 928 6.82 -37.81 20.45
C ALA A 928 5.34 -37.73 20.02
N PHE A 929 4.74 -38.88 19.71
CA PHE A 929 3.35 -39.01 19.28
C PHE A 929 2.98 -38.28 17.97
N THR A 930 3.97 -37.85 17.19
CA THR A 930 3.75 -37.22 15.88
C THR A 930 4.38 -38.03 14.75
N ASN A 931 3.81 -37.87 13.56
CA ASN A 931 4.28 -38.51 12.34
C ASN A 931 4.69 -37.46 11.30
N LEU A 932 5.85 -37.64 10.69
CA LEU A 932 6.20 -36.95 9.46
C LEU A 932 5.93 -37.88 8.27
N ASN A 933 4.94 -37.54 7.45
CA ASN A 933 4.70 -38.24 6.19
C ASN A 933 5.54 -37.61 5.08
N PHE A 934 6.67 -38.24 4.75
CA PHE A 934 7.58 -37.76 3.70
C PHE A 934 7.30 -38.54 2.40
N THR A 935 6.42 -37.98 1.57
CA THR A 935 6.00 -38.59 0.30
C THR A 935 6.87 -38.17 -0.88
N GLY A 936 7.58 -37.05 -0.75
CA GLY A 936 8.60 -36.65 -1.69
C GLY A 936 9.91 -37.45 -1.55
N THR A 937 11.02 -36.86 -1.98
CA THR A 937 12.33 -37.52 -2.01
C THR A 937 13.43 -36.66 -1.41
N ILE A 938 14.40 -37.32 -0.80
CA ILE A 938 15.70 -36.75 -0.42
C ILE A 938 16.70 -37.28 -1.45
N THR A 939 17.40 -36.38 -2.13
CA THR A 939 18.36 -36.76 -3.18
C THR A 939 19.59 -35.87 -3.10
N ASP A 940 20.71 -36.40 -3.56
CA ASP A 940 21.86 -35.60 -3.91
C ASP A 940 21.65 -34.99 -5.28
N ALA A 941 22.38 -33.93 -5.55
CA ALA A 941 22.44 -33.39 -6.88
C ALA A 941 23.88 -33.09 -7.27
N THR A 942 24.17 -33.22 -8.56
CA THR A 942 25.53 -33.22 -9.15
C THR A 942 26.36 -31.96 -8.82
N SER A 943 25.70 -30.84 -8.49
CA SER A 943 26.35 -29.54 -8.25
C SER A 943 26.21 -28.98 -6.82
N GLY A 944 25.34 -29.58 -5.99
CA GLY A 944 25.00 -29.07 -4.66
C GLY A 944 25.74 -29.73 -3.49
N GLY A 945 26.49 -30.79 -3.76
CA GLY A 945 27.13 -31.60 -2.72
C GLY A 945 26.21 -32.65 -2.09
N ILE A 946 26.70 -33.25 -1.02
CA ILE A 946 26.12 -34.44 -0.38
C ILE A 946 24.91 -34.04 0.48
N SER A 947 23.84 -34.83 0.43
CA SER A 947 22.69 -34.76 1.34
C SER A 947 22.75 -35.91 2.36
N TYR A 948 22.45 -35.61 3.61
CA TYR A 948 22.44 -36.55 4.73
C TYR A 948 21.02 -36.84 5.20
N LEU A 949 20.84 -37.93 5.96
CA LEU A 949 19.60 -38.14 6.70
C LEU A 949 19.90 -38.34 8.18
N ASN A 950 19.72 -37.29 8.98
CA ASN A 950 19.89 -37.34 10.43
C ASN A 950 18.52 -37.23 11.12
N LYS A 951 17.97 -38.37 11.55
CA LYS A 951 16.68 -38.44 12.24
C LYS A 951 16.87 -38.35 13.75
N LYS A 952 16.19 -37.38 14.37
CA LYS A 952 16.13 -37.16 15.82
C LYS A 952 14.67 -37.11 16.31
N GLY A 953 14.48 -37.04 17.62
CA GLY A 953 13.17 -37.01 18.28
C GLY A 953 12.45 -38.37 18.29
N ALA A 954 11.54 -38.55 19.24
CA ALA A 954 10.90 -39.84 19.53
C ALA A 954 9.78 -40.24 18.54
N GLY A 955 9.33 -39.34 17.67
CA GLY A 955 8.25 -39.60 16.72
C GLY A 955 8.67 -40.42 15.50
N ILE A 956 7.71 -40.62 14.59
CA ILE A 956 7.85 -41.49 13.41
C ILE A 956 8.13 -40.67 12.15
N LEU A 957 9.26 -40.94 11.49
CA LEU A 957 9.51 -40.48 10.12
C LEU A 957 9.10 -41.59 9.14
N ILE A 958 8.18 -41.28 8.22
CA ILE A 958 7.72 -42.21 7.19
C ILE A 958 8.37 -41.82 5.87
N LEU A 959 9.16 -42.71 5.28
CA LEU A 959 9.84 -42.52 4.00
C LEU A 959 9.24 -43.47 2.95
N ALA A 960 8.43 -42.90 2.05
CA ALA A 960 7.77 -43.66 1.00
C ALA A 960 8.45 -43.54 -0.37
N GLY A 961 9.18 -42.45 -0.62
CA GLY A 961 9.89 -42.21 -1.88
C GLY A 961 11.17 -43.02 -2.05
N VAL A 962 11.66 -43.07 -3.29
CA VAL A 962 13.00 -43.58 -3.62
C VAL A 962 14.01 -42.47 -3.33
N ASN A 963 14.79 -42.62 -2.26
CA ASN A 963 15.79 -41.63 -1.88
C ASN A 963 17.16 -42.05 -2.41
N THR A 964 17.87 -41.13 -3.08
CA THR A 964 19.12 -41.41 -3.80
C THR A 964 20.29 -40.55 -3.34
N TYR A 965 20.22 -40.01 -2.12
CA TYR A 965 21.33 -39.26 -1.53
C TYR A 965 22.57 -40.13 -1.25
N THR A 966 23.75 -39.53 -1.21
CA THR A 966 25.05 -40.21 -1.01
C THR A 966 25.68 -39.95 0.36
N GLY A 967 25.05 -39.15 1.21
CA GLY A 967 25.45 -38.99 2.61
C GLY A 967 24.98 -40.14 3.50
N ALA A 968 25.62 -40.27 4.66
CA ALA A 968 25.25 -41.28 5.64
C ALA A 968 23.86 -41.02 6.24
N THR A 969 23.17 -42.09 6.62
CA THR A 969 21.92 -42.05 7.37
C THR A 969 22.18 -42.34 8.85
N ALA A 970 21.81 -41.43 9.74
CA ALA A 970 21.84 -41.63 11.18
C ALA A 970 20.43 -41.59 11.76
N ILE A 971 19.95 -42.72 12.29
CA ILE A 971 18.69 -42.81 13.03
C ILE A 971 19.03 -42.75 14.52
N ASN A 972 19.05 -41.54 15.07
CA ASN A 972 19.50 -41.28 16.43
C ASN A 972 18.41 -41.47 17.49
N ALA A 973 17.13 -41.32 17.12
CA ALA A 973 15.99 -41.51 18.02
C ALA A 973 14.67 -41.75 17.27
N GLY A 974 13.72 -42.36 17.98
CA GLY A 974 12.38 -42.64 17.47
C GLY A 974 12.36 -43.70 16.38
N THR A 975 11.38 -43.61 15.48
CA THR A 975 11.15 -44.63 14.45
C THR A 975 11.32 -44.05 13.05
N VAL A 976 12.01 -44.78 12.17
CA VAL A 976 11.93 -44.59 10.72
C VAL A 976 11.15 -45.74 10.12
N ARG A 977 10.01 -45.45 9.49
CA ARG A 977 9.23 -46.42 8.73
C ARG A 977 9.52 -46.26 7.25
N LEU A 978 10.23 -47.23 6.68
CA LEU A 978 10.71 -47.22 5.32
C LEU A 978 9.84 -48.11 4.44
N THR A 979 9.13 -47.53 3.48
CA THR A 979 8.41 -48.26 2.42
C THR A 979 9.01 -48.03 1.04
N GLY A 980 9.82 -46.98 0.87
CA GLY A 980 10.64 -46.73 -0.34
C GLY A 980 12.07 -47.27 -0.19
N SER A 981 13.07 -46.44 -0.53
CA SER A 981 14.49 -46.78 -0.37
C SER A 981 15.28 -45.68 0.33
N LEU A 982 16.35 -46.06 1.02
CA LEU A 982 17.42 -45.14 1.47
C LEU A 982 18.55 -45.09 0.43
N GLY A 983 19.46 -44.13 0.60
CA GLY A 983 20.68 -44.03 -0.20
C GLY A 983 21.57 -45.28 -0.12
N GLY A 984 22.45 -45.45 -1.10
CA GLY A 984 23.43 -46.54 -1.16
C GLY A 984 24.62 -46.37 -0.20
N THR A 985 24.37 -45.88 1.02
CA THR A 985 25.37 -45.31 1.93
C THR A 985 25.28 -45.95 3.32
N PRO A 986 26.27 -45.73 4.21
CA PRO A 986 26.19 -46.24 5.57
C PRO A 986 24.96 -45.72 6.33
N VAL A 987 24.22 -46.64 6.94
CA VAL A 987 23.06 -46.41 7.79
C VAL A 987 23.35 -46.92 9.19
N THR A 988 23.23 -46.06 10.19
CA THR A 988 23.38 -46.43 11.61
C THR A 988 22.08 -46.22 12.36
N VAL A 989 21.67 -47.21 13.16
CA VAL A 989 20.53 -47.13 14.08
C VAL A 989 21.03 -47.13 15.51
N ALA A 990 20.82 -46.02 16.22
CA ALA A 990 21.28 -45.84 17.60
C ALA A 990 20.44 -46.66 18.59
N GLY A 991 20.97 -46.83 19.80
CA GLY A 991 20.27 -47.51 20.90
C GLY A 991 18.91 -46.86 21.20
N GLY A 992 17.86 -47.67 21.34
CA GLY A 992 16.49 -47.21 21.54
C GLY A 992 15.77 -46.66 20.30
N ALA A 993 16.47 -46.48 19.16
CA ALA A 993 15.84 -46.12 17.90
C ALA A 993 15.36 -47.36 17.12
N THR A 994 14.38 -47.17 16.24
CA THR A 994 13.76 -48.26 15.46
C THR A 994 13.82 -47.99 13.95
N LEU A 995 14.29 -48.95 13.17
CA LEU A 995 14.04 -49.03 11.72
C LEU A 995 12.97 -50.09 11.46
N THR A 996 11.94 -49.73 10.70
CA THR A 996 10.80 -50.63 10.39
C THR A 996 10.33 -50.46 8.94
N GLY A 997 9.46 -51.36 8.47
CA GLY A 997 8.90 -51.35 7.12
C GLY A 997 9.54 -52.38 6.18
N GLY A 998 9.07 -52.40 4.93
CA GLY A 998 9.49 -53.35 3.89
C GLY A 998 10.37 -52.74 2.80
N GLY A 999 10.90 -51.54 3.00
CA GLY A 999 11.71 -50.85 2.00
C GLY A 999 13.15 -51.35 1.89
N MET A 1000 13.91 -50.72 0.98
CA MET A 1000 15.27 -51.11 0.63
C MET A 1000 16.33 -50.21 1.28
N VAL A 1001 17.39 -50.82 1.82
CA VAL A 1001 18.60 -50.15 2.29
C VAL A 1001 19.76 -50.54 1.38
N GLY A 1002 20.33 -49.57 0.67
CA GLY A 1002 21.33 -49.83 -0.36
C GLY A 1002 22.74 -50.11 0.18
N GLY A 1003 23.16 -49.34 1.19
CA GLY A 1003 24.50 -49.43 1.79
C GLY A 1003 24.56 -50.31 3.04
N THR A 1004 25.63 -50.14 3.84
CA THR A 1004 25.79 -50.87 5.10
C THR A 1004 24.72 -50.45 6.10
N LEU A 1005 24.21 -51.37 6.91
CA LEU A 1005 23.20 -51.11 7.92
C LEU A 1005 23.65 -51.69 9.25
N ASP A 1006 23.93 -50.83 10.23
CA ASP A 1006 24.43 -51.23 11.54
C ASP A 1006 23.44 -50.85 12.66
N PHE A 1007 23.06 -51.85 13.46
CA PHE A 1007 22.24 -51.68 14.66
C PHE A 1007 23.13 -51.67 15.91
N ALA A 1008 23.14 -50.53 16.61
CA ALA A 1008 23.87 -50.38 17.88
C ALA A 1008 23.22 -51.20 19.01
N THR A 1009 23.90 -51.26 20.17
CA THR A 1009 23.37 -51.90 21.38
C THR A 1009 22.00 -51.33 21.70
N THR A 1010 20.99 -52.18 21.96
CA THR A 1010 19.57 -51.80 22.23
C THR A 1010 18.80 -51.16 21.06
N ALA A 1011 19.38 -51.06 19.86
CA ALA A 1011 18.66 -50.62 18.67
C ALA A 1011 17.65 -51.69 18.21
N ILE A 1012 16.56 -51.28 17.56
CA ILE A 1012 15.47 -52.17 17.15
C ILE A 1012 15.36 -52.22 15.62
N HIS A 1013 15.45 -53.43 15.06
CA HIS A 1013 15.07 -53.72 13.68
C HIS A 1013 13.70 -54.41 13.69
N ALA A 1014 12.65 -53.74 13.22
CA ALA A 1014 11.30 -54.30 13.13
C ALA A 1014 10.89 -54.42 11.65
N PRO A 1015 11.43 -55.40 10.90
CA PRO A 1015 11.13 -55.54 9.47
C PRO A 1015 9.63 -55.75 9.24
N GLY A 1016 9.10 -55.18 8.15
CA GLY A 1016 7.67 -55.19 7.86
C GLY A 1016 6.87 -54.12 8.63
N ASN A 1017 5.57 -54.01 8.33
CA ASN A 1017 4.61 -53.23 9.13
C ASN A 1017 3.14 -53.66 8.83
N PRO A 1018 2.60 -54.69 9.49
CA PRO A 1018 3.30 -55.54 10.47
C PRO A 1018 4.23 -56.55 9.79
N VAL A 1019 3.89 -57.03 8.58
CA VAL A 1019 4.65 -58.04 7.82
C VAL A 1019 5.18 -57.46 6.51
N GLY A 1020 6.15 -58.14 5.89
CA GLY A 1020 6.85 -57.68 4.69
C GLY A 1020 8.34 -58.03 4.72
N THR A 1021 9.02 -57.85 3.59
CA THR A 1021 10.47 -58.12 3.49
C THR A 1021 11.25 -56.81 3.49
N GLN A 1022 12.09 -56.56 4.48
CA GLN A 1022 13.09 -55.50 4.44
C GLN A 1022 14.28 -56.00 3.61
N THR A 1023 14.69 -55.25 2.60
CA THR A 1023 15.82 -55.62 1.73
C THR A 1023 17.05 -54.77 2.06
N VAL A 1024 18.21 -55.39 2.28
CA VAL A 1024 19.48 -54.74 2.58
C VAL A 1024 20.53 -55.27 1.62
N THR A 1025 20.98 -54.48 0.65
CA THR A 1025 21.97 -54.97 -0.33
C THR A 1025 23.41 -54.87 0.17
N GLY A 1026 23.69 -53.96 1.10
CA GLY A 1026 24.98 -53.87 1.77
C GLY A 1026 25.17 -54.86 2.92
N ALA A 1027 26.25 -54.69 3.68
CA ALA A 1027 26.49 -55.47 4.89
C ALA A 1027 25.53 -55.06 6.01
N LEU A 1028 25.01 -56.02 6.75
CA LEU A 1028 24.08 -55.84 7.87
C LEU A 1028 24.75 -56.26 9.19
N GLY A 1029 24.91 -55.32 10.11
CA GLY A 1029 25.53 -55.53 11.42
C GLY A 1029 24.53 -55.45 12.58
N TYR A 1030 24.66 -56.37 13.53
CA TYR A 1030 23.95 -56.35 14.81
C TYR A 1030 24.94 -56.37 15.96
N ALA A 1031 24.93 -55.34 16.80
CA ALA A 1031 25.70 -55.32 18.05
C ALA A 1031 25.04 -56.19 19.14
N ALA A 1032 25.76 -56.47 20.23
CA ALA A 1032 25.20 -57.10 21.42
C ALA A 1032 23.97 -56.31 21.92
N ASP A 1033 22.94 -56.99 22.44
CA ASP A 1033 21.68 -56.41 22.92
C ASP A 1033 20.84 -55.64 21.88
N SER A 1034 21.25 -55.57 20.61
CA SER A 1034 20.36 -55.14 19.52
C SER A 1034 19.24 -56.17 19.32
N ARG A 1035 18.06 -55.73 18.87
CA ARG A 1035 16.85 -56.55 18.81
C ARG A 1035 16.26 -56.57 17.42
N VAL A 1036 16.04 -57.76 16.87
CA VAL A 1036 15.16 -57.95 15.72
C VAL A 1036 13.77 -58.30 16.25
N LYS A 1037 12.75 -57.50 15.91
CA LYS A 1037 11.35 -57.81 16.20
C LYS A 1037 10.72 -58.46 14.98
N TRP A 1038 10.68 -59.78 14.99
CA TRP A 1038 10.07 -60.57 13.93
C TRP A 1038 8.58 -60.76 14.20
N THR A 1039 7.73 -60.42 13.24
CA THR A 1039 6.28 -60.50 13.39
C THR A 1039 5.69 -61.66 12.60
N LEU A 1040 4.78 -62.41 13.23
CA LEU A 1040 3.88 -63.35 12.57
C LEU A 1040 2.44 -62.84 12.70
N ASN A 1041 1.79 -62.56 11.58
CA ASN A 1041 0.47 -61.91 11.60
C ASN A 1041 -0.69 -62.90 11.38
N THR A 1042 -0.40 -64.11 10.93
CA THR A 1042 -1.39 -65.15 10.63
C THR A 1042 -0.80 -66.53 10.94
N ASN A 1043 -1.65 -67.50 11.32
CA ASN A 1043 -1.26 -68.91 11.54
C ASN A 1043 -0.88 -69.62 10.22
N SER A 1044 0.24 -69.22 9.62
CA SER A 1044 0.69 -69.71 8.31
C SER A 1044 2.21 -69.56 8.17
N ASN A 1045 2.83 -70.50 7.45
CA ASN A 1045 4.22 -70.43 7.02
C ASN A 1045 4.38 -69.91 5.58
N ALA A 1046 3.28 -69.49 4.94
CA ALA A 1046 3.30 -68.94 3.59
C ALA A 1046 4.14 -67.66 3.50
N ALA A 1047 4.72 -67.42 2.32
CA ALA A 1047 5.40 -66.17 2.04
C ALA A 1047 4.46 -64.98 2.27
N GLY A 1048 4.91 -63.99 3.06
CA GLY A 1048 4.11 -62.82 3.42
C GLY A 1048 3.29 -62.95 4.72
N ALA A 1049 3.20 -64.15 5.32
CA ALA A 1049 2.56 -64.33 6.63
C ALA A 1049 3.36 -63.73 7.80
N SER A 1050 4.67 -63.54 7.58
CA SER A 1050 5.63 -63.05 8.57
C SER A 1050 6.55 -61.97 8.00
N SER A 1051 7.18 -61.21 8.89
CA SER A 1051 8.26 -60.31 8.55
C SER A 1051 9.50 -61.07 8.10
N ARG A 1052 10.25 -60.50 7.16
CA ARG A 1052 11.46 -61.10 6.61
C ARG A 1052 12.56 -60.07 6.41
N ILE A 1053 13.80 -60.53 6.47
CA ILE A 1053 14.97 -59.74 6.11
C ILE A 1053 15.71 -60.46 4.97
N ALA A 1054 15.97 -59.75 3.88
CA ALA A 1054 16.85 -60.20 2.81
C ALA A 1054 18.09 -59.31 2.81
N ALA A 1055 19.26 -59.86 3.14
CA ALA A 1055 20.47 -59.09 3.36
C ALA A 1055 21.65 -59.56 2.48
N GLY A 1056 22.66 -58.69 2.30
CA GLY A 1056 23.97 -59.04 1.76
C GLY A 1056 24.77 -59.91 2.74
N ALA A 1057 25.96 -59.46 3.15
CA ALA A 1057 26.70 -60.10 4.24
C ALA A 1057 26.10 -59.69 5.59
N VAL A 1058 26.04 -60.60 6.57
CA VAL A 1058 25.44 -60.33 7.89
C VAL A 1058 26.45 -60.67 8.99
N ASN A 1059 26.67 -59.75 9.91
CA ASN A 1059 27.50 -59.95 11.10
C ASN A 1059 26.65 -59.78 12.36
N ILE A 1060 26.50 -60.85 13.13
CA ILE A 1060 25.71 -60.87 14.37
C ILE A 1060 26.67 -61.01 15.55
N THR A 1061 26.81 -59.95 16.33
CA THR A 1061 27.63 -59.98 17.55
C THR A 1061 26.93 -60.81 18.62
N SER A 1062 27.71 -61.60 19.38
CA SER A 1062 27.18 -62.40 20.49
C SER A 1062 26.36 -61.53 21.45
N GLY A 1063 25.16 -61.98 21.82
CA GLY A 1063 24.21 -61.24 22.65
C GLY A 1063 23.15 -60.45 21.89
N ALA A 1064 23.18 -60.40 20.55
CA ALA A 1064 22.05 -59.87 19.77
C ALA A 1064 20.81 -60.79 19.89
N LEU A 1065 19.61 -60.20 19.92
CA LEU A 1065 18.37 -60.89 20.26
C LEU A 1065 17.37 -60.90 19.10
N LEU A 1066 16.64 -62.01 18.96
CA LEU A 1066 15.44 -62.10 18.12
C LEU A 1066 14.19 -62.17 19.01
N ASP A 1067 13.39 -61.11 19.01
CA ASP A 1067 12.08 -61.09 19.66
C ASP A 1067 10.99 -61.57 18.68
N VAL A 1068 10.10 -62.44 19.17
CA VAL A 1068 8.98 -62.99 18.41
C VAL A 1068 7.72 -62.21 18.79
N VAL A 1069 7.10 -61.53 17.83
CA VAL A 1069 5.89 -60.72 18.00
C VAL A 1069 4.73 -61.41 17.32
N LEU A 1070 3.77 -61.91 18.10
CA LEU A 1070 2.62 -62.67 17.60
C LEU A 1070 1.30 -61.88 17.72
N ASP A 1071 1.33 -60.78 18.46
CA ASP A 1071 0.19 -59.93 18.84
C ASP A 1071 0.26 -58.53 18.21
N ALA A 1072 1.02 -58.36 17.12
CA ALA A 1072 1.04 -57.10 16.39
C ALA A 1072 -0.37 -56.66 15.98
N ALA A 1073 -0.59 -55.35 15.83
CA ALA A 1073 -1.90 -54.81 15.46
C ALA A 1073 -2.41 -55.45 14.15
N GLY A 1074 -3.58 -56.11 14.23
CA GLY A 1074 -4.18 -56.86 13.11
C GLY A 1074 -3.71 -58.30 12.97
N SER A 1075 -2.96 -58.83 13.95
CA SER A 1075 -2.58 -60.24 14.01
C SER A 1075 -3.77 -61.14 14.32
N SER A 1076 -3.77 -62.31 13.71
CA SER A 1076 -4.70 -63.42 13.94
C SER A 1076 -3.98 -64.68 14.45
N THR A 1077 -2.70 -64.55 14.79
CA THR A 1077 -1.88 -65.64 15.27
C THR A 1077 -2.39 -66.11 16.64
N ALA A 1078 -2.80 -67.38 16.75
CA ALA A 1078 -3.38 -67.95 17.96
C ALA A 1078 -2.91 -69.40 18.14
N PHE A 1079 -2.31 -69.73 19.27
CA PHE A 1079 -1.76 -71.07 19.56
C PHE A 1079 -2.82 -72.16 19.65
N SER A 1080 -4.08 -71.80 19.89
CA SER A 1080 -5.24 -72.70 19.82
C SER A 1080 -5.56 -73.19 18.40
N ASN A 1081 -4.97 -72.57 17.36
CA ASN A 1081 -5.16 -73.00 15.98
C ASN A 1081 -4.43 -74.33 15.70
N SER A 1082 -5.06 -75.24 14.95
CA SER A 1082 -4.48 -76.54 14.58
C SER A 1082 -3.13 -76.45 13.86
N PHE A 1083 -2.82 -75.30 13.24
CA PHE A 1083 -1.50 -74.99 12.68
C PHE A 1083 -0.35 -75.22 13.69
N TRP A 1084 -0.56 -74.97 14.98
CA TRP A 1084 0.46 -75.12 16.04
C TRP A 1084 0.55 -76.54 16.62
N SER A 1085 -0.20 -77.51 16.09
CA SER A 1085 -0.10 -78.93 16.50
C SER A 1085 1.05 -79.69 15.82
N GLN A 1086 1.73 -79.06 14.87
CA GLN A 1086 2.84 -79.62 14.10
C GLN A 1086 4.07 -78.72 14.21
N PRO A 1087 5.29 -79.24 14.01
CA PRO A 1087 6.48 -78.40 13.87
C PRO A 1087 6.31 -77.38 12.74
N GLN A 1088 6.60 -76.11 13.02
CA GLN A 1088 6.52 -75.03 12.05
C GLN A 1088 7.87 -74.34 11.92
N SER A 1089 8.15 -73.76 10.76
CA SER A 1089 9.37 -72.99 10.55
C SER A 1089 9.14 -71.77 9.66
N TRP A 1090 9.87 -70.70 9.97
CA TRP A 1090 9.87 -69.46 9.21
C TRP A 1090 11.29 -68.97 9.00
N ILE A 1091 11.59 -68.59 7.76
CA ILE A 1091 12.82 -67.87 7.46
C ILE A 1091 12.66 -66.44 7.97
N VAL A 1092 13.43 -66.09 9.00
CA VAL A 1092 13.51 -64.74 9.57
C VAL A 1092 14.41 -63.88 8.68
N MET A 1093 15.57 -64.42 8.33
CA MET A 1093 16.50 -63.75 7.43
C MET A 1093 17.21 -64.68 6.45
N THR A 1094 17.56 -64.11 5.30
CA THR A 1094 18.49 -64.69 4.33
C THR A 1094 19.68 -63.75 4.12
N GLY A 1095 20.85 -64.32 3.90
CA GLY A 1095 22.10 -63.59 3.69
C GLY A 1095 23.04 -64.33 2.75
N SER A 1096 23.94 -63.60 2.09
CA SER A 1096 25.02 -64.18 1.26
C SER A 1096 26.11 -64.87 2.09
N ASN A 1097 26.34 -64.37 3.32
CA ASN A 1097 27.22 -64.95 4.33
C ASN A 1097 26.81 -64.41 5.71
N ILE A 1098 26.35 -65.26 6.61
CA ILE A 1098 25.93 -64.92 7.98
C ILE A 1098 26.99 -65.43 8.96
N THR A 1099 27.57 -64.52 9.74
CA THR A 1099 28.53 -64.85 10.80
C THR A 1099 27.98 -64.48 12.18
N GLY A 1100 28.24 -65.35 13.17
CA GLY A 1100 27.61 -65.26 14.49
C GLY A 1100 26.17 -65.78 14.51
N GLY A 1101 25.42 -65.46 15.55
CA GLY A 1101 24.02 -65.88 15.67
C GLY A 1101 23.25 -65.14 16.75
N PHE A 1102 21.94 -65.02 16.55
CA PHE A 1102 21.03 -64.48 17.54
C PHE A 1102 20.80 -65.45 18.69
N THR A 1103 20.55 -64.91 19.87
CA THR A 1103 19.85 -65.61 20.94
C THR A 1103 18.36 -65.30 20.84
N LEU A 1104 17.51 -66.27 21.16
CA LEU A 1104 16.08 -66.02 21.22
C LEU A 1104 15.82 -65.03 22.36
N GLY A 1105 15.19 -63.91 22.03
CA GLY A 1105 14.79 -62.88 22.96
C GLY A 1105 13.41 -63.16 23.54
N THR A 1106 12.61 -62.11 23.67
CA THR A 1106 11.25 -62.22 24.18
C THR A 1106 10.36 -62.91 23.15
N VAL A 1107 9.63 -63.94 23.58
CA VAL A 1107 8.49 -64.48 22.83
C VAL A 1107 7.23 -63.82 23.37
N GLY A 1108 6.60 -62.98 22.56
CA GLY A 1108 5.33 -62.36 22.88
C GLY A 1108 4.20 -63.38 22.97
N ASN A 1109 3.15 -63.02 23.68
CA ASN A 1109 1.91 -63.78 23.68
C ASN A 1109 1.30 -63.74 22.27
N ASP A 1110 0.46 -64.72 21.96
CA ASP A 1110 -0.32 -64.70 20.74
C ASP A 1110 -1.39 -63.58 20.75
N SER A 1111 -2.12 -63.43 19.65
CA SER A 1111 -3.19 -62.41 19.53
C SER A 1111 -4.36 -62.59 20.51
N THR A 1112 -4.45 -63.74 21.20
CA THR A 1112 -5.43 -64.04 22.24
C THR A 1112 -4.89 -63.86 23.67
N GLY A 1113 -3.60 -63.54 23.80
CA GLY A 1113 -2.94 -63.34 25.08
C GLY A 1113 -2.31 -64.60 25.68
N GLU A 1114 -2.29 -65.72 24.96
CA GLU A 1114 -1.72 -66.98 25.44
C GLU A 1114 -0.20 -67.03 25.25
N PRO A 1115 0.58 -67.44 26.28
CA PRO A 1115 2.03 -67.58 26.17
C PRO A 1115 2.43 -68.91 25.49
N VAL A 1116 3.56 -68.91 24.79
CA VAL A 1116 4.06 -70.10 24.06
C VAL A 1116 4.30 -71.31 24.97
N ALA A 1117 4.65 -71.09 26.24
CA ALA A 1117 5.08 -72.14 27.18
C ALA A 1117 4.01 -73.22 27.43
N SER A 1118 2.73 -72.91 27.20
CA SER A 1118 1.61 -73.85 27.33
C SER A 1118 1.39 -74.73 26.10
N HIS A 1119 2.06 -74.45 24.98
CA HIS A 1119 1.79 -75.06 23.67
C HIS A 1119 3.02 -75.67 23.00
N GLY A 1120 4.20 -75.10 23.23
CA GLY A 1120 5.43 -75.57 22.64
C GLY A 1120 6.61 -74.67 22.96
N SER A 1121 7.60 -74.66 22.08
CA SER A 1121 8.78 -73.82 22.22
C SER A 1121 9.24 -73.28 20.88
N PHE A 1122 9.81 -72.08 20.90
CA PHE A 1122 10.56 -71.55 19.76
C PHE A 1122 12.04 -71.80 19.94
N SER A 1123 12.73 -72.10 18.85
CA SER A 1123 14.18 -72.23 18.78
C SER A 1123 14.70 -71.61 17.49
N LEU A 1124 16.01 -71.35 17.44
CA LEU A 1124 16.68 -70.78 16.29
C LEU A 1124 17.58 -71.82 15.62
N GLN A 1125 17.42 -71.97 14.31
CA GLN A 1125 18.34 -72.71 13.46
C GLN A 1125 19.07 -71.71 12.56
N GLN A 1126 20.40 -71.66 12.67
CA GLN A 1126 21.23 -70.65 12.03
C GLN A 1126 22.35 -71.33 11.25
N ASN A 1127 22.55 -70.91 10.00
CA ASN A 1127 23.65 -71.37 9.15
C ASN A 1127 24.24 -70.15 8.41
N ALA A 1128 25.25 -70.41 7.57
CA ALA A 1128 25.96 -69.35 6.84
C ALA A 1128 25.09 -68.54 5.85
N THR A 1129 23.83 -68.91 5.62
CA THR A 1129 22.95 -68.26 4.62
C THR A 1129 21.56 -67.93 5.13
N SER A 1130 21.11 -68.47 6.27
CA SER A 1130 19.77 -68.24 6.80
C SER A 1130 19.69 -68.32 8.32
N VAL A 1131 18.79 -67.52 8.89
CA VAL A 1131 18.25 -67.68 10.26
C VAL A 1131 16.80 -68.11 10.14
N THR A 1132 16.50 -69.29 10.67
CA THR A 1132 15.17 -69.90 10.67
C THR A 1132 14.66 -69.99 12.10
N LEU A 1133 13.47 -69.45 12.35
CA LEU A 1133 12.74 -69.65 13.58
C LEU A 1133 11.94 -70.95 13.45
N VAL A 1134 12.12 -71.85 14.41
CA VAL A 1134 11.43 -73.14 14.45
C VAL A 1134 10.55 -73.20 15.68
N TYR A 1135 9.28 -73.52 15.48
CA TYR A 1135 8.37 -73.88 16.55
C TYR A 1135 8.27 -75.40 16.65
N THR A 1136 8.43 -75.92 17.86
CA THR A 1136 8.23 -77.34 18.18
C THR A 1136 7.06 -77.45 19.15
N PRO A 1137 5.98 -78.17 18.79
CA PRO A 1137 4.89 -78.46 19.72
C PRO A 1137 5.42 -79.18 20.96
N GLY A 1138 4.85 -78.88 22.13
CA GLY A 1138 5.08 -79.72 23.31
C GLY A 1138 4.45 -81.09 23.07
N GLY A 1139 5.26 -82.15 23.03
CA GLY A 1139 4.75 -83.51 22.91
C GLY A 1139 3.98 -83.91 24.16
N SER A 1140 2.88 -84.66 24.00
CA SER A 1140 2.21 -85.28 25.15
C SER A 1140 3.17 -86.25 25.87
N PRO A 1141 2.99 -86.53 27.18
CA PRO A 1141 3.83 -87.51 27.89
C PRO A 1141 3.88 -88.88 27.20
N ARG A 1142 2.76 -89.27 26.56
CA ARG A 1142 2.64 -90.45 25.71
C ARG A 1142 3.58 -90.41 24.50
N GLU A 1143 3.56 -89.33 23.73
CA GLU A 1143 4.41 -89.20 22.53
C GLU A 1143 5.90 -89.15 22.87
N THR A 1144 6.23 -88.51 24.00
CA THR A 1144 7.60 -88.44 24.52
C THR A 1144 8.10 -89.85 24.90
N TRP A 1145 7.26 -90.66 25.54
CA TRP A 1145 7.59 -92.06 25.87
C TRP A 1145 7.70 -92.95 24.62
N GLN A 1146 6.82 -92.79 23.63
CA GLN A 1146 6.89 -93.56 22.39
C GLN A 1146 8.18 -93.27 21.60
N GLN A 1147 8.58 -92.00 21.50
CA GLN A 1147 9.81 -91.59 20.82
C GLN A 1147 11.06 -92.15 21.50
N ALA A 1148 11.09 -92.16 22.83
CA ALA A 1148 12.20 -92.69 23.60
C ALA A 1148 12.37 -94.21 23.43
N ASN A 1149 11.28 -94.96 23.31
CA ASN A 1149 11.31 -96.42 23.34
C ASN A 1149 11.27 -97.09 21.97
N PHE A 1150 10.70 -96.47 20.93
CA PHE A 1150 10.50 -97.15 19.63
C PHE A 1150 11.29 -96.56 18.47
N GLY A 1151 12.13 -95.54 18.70
CA GLY A 1151 12.96 -94.92 17.65
C GLY A 1151 12.12 -94.54 16.43
N ASP A 1152 12.57 -94.90 15.22
CA ASP A 1152 11.85 -94.60 13.96
C ASP A 1152 10.43 -95.18 13.87
N ASN A 1153 10.09 -96.19 14.70
CA ASN A 1153 8.76 -96.81 14.74
C ASN A 1153 7.80 -96.16 15.76
N TRP A 1154 8.19 -95.06 16.40
CA TRP A 1154 7.38 -94.43 17.46
C TRP A 1154 5.97 -94.02 17.02
N ASN A 1155 5.77 -93.75 15.73
CA ASN A 1155 4.47 -93.38 15.16
C ASN A 1155 3.73 -94.56 14.50
N ASN A 1156 4.24 -95.79 14.57
CA ASN A 1156 3.58 -96.97 14.02
C ASN A 1156 2.64 -97.59 15.06
N PRO A 1157 1.30 -97.44 14.92
CA PRO A 1157 0.36 -97.89 15.93
C PRO A 1157 0.33 -99.41 16.13
N LEU A 1158 0.84 -100.20 15.19
CA LEU A 1158 0.96 -101.66 15.35
C LEU A 1158 2.15 -102.06 16.23
N VAL A 1159 3.11 -101.16 16.45
CA VAL A 1159 4.33 -101.41 17.23
C VAL A 1159 4.32 -100.59 18.52
N SER A 1160 4.02 -99.30 18.43
CA SER A 1160 4.06 -98.35 19.56
C SER A 1160 2.70 -98.02 20.15
N GLY A 1161 1.60 -98.52 19.55
CA GLY A 1161 0.24 -98.26 20.01
C GLY A 1161 -0.02 -98.83 21.41
N ASP A 1162 -0.96 -98.25 22.14
CA ASP A 1162 -1.23 -98.58 23.56
C ASP A 1162 -1.58 -100.05 23.79
N SER A 1163 -2.18 -100.72 22.79
CA SER A 1163 -2.53 -102.15 22.81
C SER A 1163 -1.49 -103.07 22.15
N ALA A 1164 -0.40 -102.52 21.59
CA ALA A 1164 0.65 -103.32 20.98
C ALA A 1164 1.57 -103.91 22.07
N ASP A 1165 2.14 -105.07 21.79
CA ASP A 1165 3.06 -105.85 22.63
C ASP A 1165 4.16 -106.40 21.70
N PRO A 1166 5.15 -105.56 21.34
CA PRO A 1166 6.11 -105.91 20.30
C PRO A 1166 7.20 -106.89 20.78
N ASP A 1167 7.43 -107.01 22.08
CA ASP A 1167 8.32 -108.00 22.69
C ASP A 1167 7.62 -109.32 23.07
N ASN A 1168 6.29 -109.40 22.89
CA ASN A 1168 5.43 -110.59 23.03
C ASN A 1168 5.49 -111.22 24.42
N ASP A 1169 5.55 -110.41 25.46
CA ASP A 1169 5.57 -110.87 26.85
C ASP A 1169 4.18 -110.88 27.52
N GLY A 1170 3.16 -110.41 26.78
CA GLY A 1170 1.78 -110.31 27.22
C GLY A 1170 1.43 -108.96 27.85
N VAL A 1171 2.36 -108.00 27.94
CA VAL A 1171 2.16 -106.67 28.51
C VAL A 1171 2.04 -105.64 27.39
N SER A 1172 0.89 -104.99 27.30
CA SER A 1172 0.69 -103.94 26.30
C SER A 1172 1.53 -102.70 26.62
N ASN A 1173 1.95 -101.97 25.61
CA ASN A 1173 2.69 -100.71 25.73
C ASN A 1173 2.05 -99.68 26.68
N LEU A 1174 0.71 -99.64 26.80
CA LEU A 1174 0.06 -98.79 27.79
C LEU A 1174 0.46 -99.16 29.22
N LEU A 1175 0.53 -100.46 29.52
CA LEU A 1175 0.91 -100.98 30.82
C LEU A 1175 2.44 -100.87 31.02
N GLU A 1176 3.24 -101.13 29.99
CA GLU A 1176 4.69 -100.83 29.99
C GLU A 1176 4.95 -99.38 30.36
N ARG A 1177 4.26 -98.43 29.71
CA ARG A 1177 4.32 -97.00 30.02
C ARG A 1177 3.86 -96.69 31.45
N ALA A 1178 2.79 -97.31 31.88
CA ALA A 1178 2.16 -97.06 33.18
C ALA A 1178 3.01 -97.56 34.35
N PHE A 1179 3.60 -98.74 34.22
CA PHE A 1179 4.39 -99.41 35.26
C PHE A 1179 5.90 -99.18 35.11
N GLY A 1180 6.33 -98.46 34.07
CA GLY A 1180 7.73 -98.08 33.85
C GLY A 1180 8.59 -99.23 33.34
N GLY A 1181 8.01 -100.14 32.55
CA GLY A 1181 8.73 -101.19 31.83
C GLY A 1181 9.31 -100.71 30.50
N ASN A 1182 10.08 -101.58 29.86
CA ASN A 1182 10.68 -101.33 28.56
C ASN A 1182 9.97 -102.20 27.51
N PRO A 1183 9.20 -101.60 26.58
CA PRO A 1183 8.36 -102.33 25.63
C PRO A 1183 9.13 -103.09 24.55
N ASN A 1184 10.47 -103.11 24.60
CA ASN A 1184 11.31 -103.90 23.69
C ASN A 1184 12.04 -105.02 24.42
N THR A 1185 11.78 -105.22 25.72
CA THR A 1185 12.48 -106.19 26.56
C THR A 1185 11.45 -106.92 27.41
N SER A 1186 11.21 -108.18 27.05
CA SER A 1186 10.26 -109.05 27.75
C SER A 1186 10.48 -109.02 29.28
N GLU A 1187 9.55 -108.38 30.01
CA GLU A 1187 9.56 -108.18 31.46
C GLU A 1187 8.13 -108.22 32.06
N ALA A 1188 7.45 -109.36 31.96
CA ALA A 1188 6.12 -109.54 32.55
C ALA A 1188 6.04 -109.30 34.08
N ALA A 1189 7.20 -109.23 34.78
CA ALA A 1189 7.30 -108.98 36.22
C ALA A 1189 6.97 -107.52 36.63
N ILE A 1190 6.71 -106.61 35.69
CA ILE A 1190 6.28 -105.23 35.99
C ILE A 1190 4.80 -105.11 36.36
N LEU A 1191 4.00 -106.14 36.07
CA LEU A 1191 2.57 -106.15 36.34
C LEU A 1191 2.29 -106.14 37.86
N PRO A 1192 1.12 -105.61 38.28
CA PRO A 1192 0.72 -105.61 39.67
C PRO A 1192 0.74 -107.01 40.30
N LEU A 1193 1.31 -107.13 41.51
CA LEU A 1193 1.38 -108.37 42.26
C LEU A 1193 0.62 -108.27 43.58
N PRO A 1194 0.01 -109.36 44.08
CA PRO A 1194 -0.48 -109.41 45.45
C PRO A 1194 0.70 -109.41 46.43
N ASP A 1195 0.56 -108.73 47.57
CA ASP A 1195 1.53 -108.84 48.67
C ASP A 1195 1.15 -110.02 49.58
N GLU A 1196 1.74 -111.19 49.32
CA GLU A 1196 1.45 -112.44 50.06
C GLU A 1196 2.00 -112.44 51.50
N THR A 1197 2.77 -111.42 51.89
CA THR A 1197 3.36 -111.31 53.23
C THR A 1197 2.50 -110.49 54.20
N ALA A 1198 1.44 -109.83 53.69
CA ALA A 1198 0.59 -108.97 54.49
C ALA A 1198 -0.59 -109.74 55.11
N PRO A 1199 -0.95 -109.47 56.39
CA PRO A 1199 -2.13 -110.07 57.01
C PRO A 1199 -3.46 -109.60 56.39
N LEU A 1200 -3.42 -108.52 55.61
CA LEU A 1200 -4.55 -107.90 54.92
C LEU A 1200 -4.29 -107.86 53.41
N LEU A 1201 -5.35 -108.00 52.63
CA LEU A 1201 -5.34 -107.94 51.17
C LEU A 1201 -4.61 -106.67 50.72
N SER A 1202 -3.61 -106.83 49.86
CA SER A 1202 -2.74 -105.73 49.41
C SER A 1202 -2.27 -105.99 47.99
N ILE A 1203 -2.12 -104.92 47.20
CA ILE A 1203 -1.57 -104.95 45.84
C ILE A 1203 -0.35 -104.03 45.75
N ILE A 1204 0.70 -104.51 45.10
CA ILE A 1204 1.92 -103.75 44.83
C ILE A 1204 1.98 -103.53 43.32
N TYR A 1205 2.18 -102.29 42.89
CA TYR A 1205 2.40 -101.98 41.48
C TYR A 1205 3.34 -100.78 41.32
N ARG A 1206 4.04 -100.72 40.19
CA ARG A 1206 4.87 -99.56 39.82
C ARG A 1206 4.02 -98.45 39.22
N LYS A 1207 4.39 -97.21 39.40
CA LYS A 1207 3.76 -96.07 38.76
C LYS A 1207 4.86 -95.23 38.14
N SER A 1208 4.86 -95.16 36.81
CA SER A 1208 5.78 -94.30 36.09
C SER A 1208 5.47 -92.84 36.42
N VAL A 1209 6.44 -92.18 37.05
CA VAL A 1209 6.39 -90.75 37.36
C VAL A 1209 6.38 -89.88 36.09
N ALA A 1210 6.85 -90.42 34.96
CA ALA A 1210 6.85 -89.74 33.67
C ALA A 1210 5.49 -89.81 32.93
N ALA A 1211 4.60 -90.72 33.31
CA ALA A 1211 3.29 -90.91 32.68
C ALA A 1211 2.19 -90.10 33.39
N THR A 1212 2.36 -88.77 33.43
CA THR A 1212 1.43 -87.85 34.12
C THR A 1212 0.04 -87.78 33.47
N ASP A 1213 -0.11 -88.33 32.27
CA ASP A 1213 -1.34 -88.45 31.49
C ASP A 1213 -2.19 -89.70 31.83
N LEU A 1214 -1.72 -90.57 32.74
CA LEU A 1214 -2.40 -91.82 33.10
C LEU A 1214 -3.04 -91.77 34.50
N VAL A 1215 -4.27 -92.26 34.57
CA VAL A 1215 -5.03 -92.45 35.81
C VAL A 1215 -4.97 -93.92 36.21
N PHE A 1216 -4.62 -94.17 37.47
CA PHE A 1216 -4.52 -95.50 38.06
C PHE A 1216 -5.65 -95.66 39.07
N THR A 1217 -6.48 -96.68 38.90
CA THR A 1217 -7.58 -96.99 39.82
C THR A 1217 -7.50 -98.46 40.19
N VAL A 1218 -7.31 -98.77 41.47
CA VAL A 1218 -7.41 -100.15 41.93
C VAL A 1218 -8.89 -100.55 41.98
N GLN A 1219 -9.20 -101.68 41.37
CA GLN A 1219 -10.53 -102.25 41.30
C GLN A 1219 -10.57 -103.62 41.96
N GLU A 1220 -11.71 -103.97 42.54
CA GLU A 1220 -11.97 -105.28 43.09
C GLU A 1220 -13.17 -105.96 42.41
N SER A 1221 -13.19 -107.28 42.45
CA SER A 1221 -14.30 -108.11 41.99
C SER A 1221 -14.37 -109.41 42.79
N ALA A 1222 -15.55 -110.03 42.87
CA ALA A 1222 -15.71 -111.33 43.53
C ALA A 1222 -15.12 -112.48 42.70
N ASP A 1223 -15.12 -112.34 41.37
CA ASP A 1223 -14.51 -113.26 40.43
C ASP A 1223 -14.07 -112.53 39.14
N LEU A 1224 -13.60 -113.27 38.14
CA LEU A 1224 -13.13 -112.71 36.87
C LEU A 1224 -14.26 -112.27 35.92
N VAL A 1225 -15.52 -112.57 36.23
CA VAL A 1225 -16.69 -112.40 35.33
C VAL A 1225 -17.63 -111.29 35.80
N THR A 1226 -17.73 -111.08 37.12
CA THR A 1226 -18.51 -110.02 37.75
C THR A 1226 -17.89 -108.64 37.47
N PRO A 1227 -18.70 -107.57 37.35
CA PRO A 1227 -18.19 -106.24 37.04
C PRO A 1227 -17.17 -105.77 38.05
N TRP A 1228 -16.01 -105.34 37.56
CA TRP A 1228 -14.94 -104.79 38.38
C TRP A 1228 -15.29 -103.36 38.81
N LEU A 1229 -15.47 -103.17 40.11
CA LEU A 1229 -15.76 -101.87 40.71
C LEU A 1229 -14.49 -101.26 41.31
N PRO A 1230 -14.35 -99.93 41.39
CA PRO A 1230 -13.31 -99.33 42.22
C PRO A 1230 -13.31 -99.97 43.61
N ALA A 1231 -12.15 -100.31 44.16
CA ALA A 1231 -12.07 -100.98 45.44
C ALA A 1231 -12.51 -100.02 46.56
N GLU A 1232 -13.73 -100.20 47.11
CA GLU A 1232 -14.33 -99.30 48.11
C GLU A 1232 -13.93 -99.61 49.57
N GLY A 1233 -13.01 -100.56 49.79
CA GLY A 1233 -12.40 -100.73 51.10
C GLY A 1233 -11.47 -99.56 51.40
N SER A 1234 -11.55 -98.97 52.61
CA SER A 1234 -10.58 -97.99 53.11
C SER A 1234 -9.16 -98.51 52.86
N SER A 1235 -8.51 -98.01 51.82
CA SER A 1235 -7.18 -98.43 51.43
C SER A 1235 -6.20 -97.34 51.81
N THR A 1236 -5.04 -97.75 52.31
CA THR A 1236 -3.97 -96.83 52.69
C THR A 1236 -2.76 -97.12 51.82
N LEU A 1237 -2.20 -96.07 51.24
CA LEU A 1237 -0.87 -96.13 50.64
C LEU A 1237 0.12 -96.31 51.80
N LEU A 1238 0.79 -97.45 51.84
CA LEU A 1238 1.72 -97.76 52.94
C LEU A 1238 3.09 -97.15 52.72
N ASP A 1239 3.56 -97.22 51.47
CA ASP A 1239 4.81 -96.64 51.02
C ASP A 1239 4.74 -96.32 49.52
N GLU A 1240 5.50 -95.29 49.14
CA GLU A 1240 5.88 -95.01 47.77
C GLU A 1240 7.39 -94.78 47.75
N VAL A 1241 8.14 -95.82 47.37
CA VAL A 1241 9.61 -95.77 47.27
C VAL A 1241 9.98 -96.08 45.83
N ASN A 1242 10.67 -95.14 45.16
CA ASN A 1242 11.11 -95.26 43.77
C ASN A 1242 9.99 -95.64 42.78
N GLY A 1243 8.79 -95.07 42.94
CA GLY A 1243 7.65 -95.30 42.05
C GLY A 1243 6.93 -96.63 42.25
N VAL A 1244 7.26 -97.43 43.26
CA VAL A 1244 6.47 -98.61 43.64
C VAL A 1244 5.43 -98.21 44.69
N GLN A 1245 4.14 -98.39 44.41
CA GLN A 1245 3.06 -98.18 45.36
C GLN A 1245 2.57 -99.51 45.93
N ARG A 1246 2.50 -99.59 47.26
CA ARG A 1246 1.83 -100.67 47.97
C ARG A 1246 0.54 -100.16 48.59
N ILE A 1247 -0.59 -100.65 48.07
CA ILE A 1247 -1.92 -100.30 48.56
C ILE A 1247 -2.45 -101.47 49.39
N ARG A 1248 -2.68 -101.21 50.69
CA ARG A 1248 -3.26 -102.18 51.63
C ARG A 1248 -4.71 -101.83 51.91
N PHE A 1249 -5.55 -102.84 51.84
CA PHE A 1249 -6.98 -102.79 52.14
C PHE A 1249 -7.25 -103.24 53.58
N THR A 1250 -8.44 -102.95 54.10
CA THR A 1250 -8.87 -103.39 55.44
C THR A 1250 -9.31 -104.86 55.50
N ALA A 1251 -9.52 -105.52 54.36
CA ALA A 1251 -9.95 -106.91 54.29
C ALA A 1251 -8.79 -107.90 54.56
N PRO A 1252 -8.99 -108.98 55.33
CA PRO A 1252 -7.95 -109.97 55.62
C PRO A 1252 -7.56 -110.80 54.39
N ALA A 1253 -6.27 -111.12 54.23
CA ALA A 1253 -5.76 -111.90 53.10
C ALA A 1253 -6.21 -113.38 53.11
N ALA A 1254 -6.65 -113.90 54.27
CA ALA A 1254 -7.06 -115.30 54.48
C ALA A 1254 -8.53 -115.43 54.94
N GLY A 1255 -9.48 -114.82 54.23
CA GLY A 1255 -10.93 -114.88 54.49
C GLY A 1255 -11.70 -115.92 53.66
N ALA A 1256 -12.95 -116.22 54.04
CA ALA A 1256 -13.81 -117.18 53.36
C ALA A 1256 -14.36 -116.72 51.99
N GLU A 1257 -14.32 -115.41 51.69
CA GLU A 1257 -14.71 -114.85 50.38
C GLU A 1257 -13.47 -114.52 49.54
N ARG A 1258 -13.37 -115.11 48.34
CA ARG A 1258 -12.34 -114.77 47.37
C ARG A 1258 -12.62 -113.39 46.78
N LYS A 1259 -11.62 -112.51 46.75
CA LYS A 1259 -11.63 -111.25 46.01
C LYS A 1259 -10.46 -111.20 45.03
N MET A 1260 -10.71 -110.68 43.84
CA MET A 1260 -9.72 -110.40 42.82
C MET A 1260 -9.43 -108.90 42.81
N LEU A 1261 -8.15 -108.53 42.76
CA LEU A 1261 -7.71 -107.14 42.62
C LEU A 1261 -7.04 -106.92 41.26
N ARG A 1262 -7.25 -105.74 40.68
CA ARG A 1262 -6.49 -105.28 39.52
C ARG A 1262 -6.24 -103.79 39.60
N VAL A 1263 -5.20 -103.33 38.90
CA VAL A 1263 -4.98 -101.91 38.65
C VAL A 1263 -5.53 -101.59 37.28
N ARG A 1264 -6.58 -100.77 37.22
CA ARG A 1264 -7.07 -100.22 35.96
C ARG A 1264 -6.26 -98.98 35.63
N VAL A 1265 -5.58 -99.02 34.49
CA VAL A 1265 -4.90 -97.87 33.90
C VAL A 1265 -5.79 -97.32 32.79
N THR A 1266 -6.11 -96.04 32.85
CA THR A 1266 -6.82 -95.32 31.79
C THR A 1266 -6.08 -94.05 31.45
N SER A 1267 -5.95 -93.74 30.16
CA SER A 1267 -5.53 -92.40 29.75
C SER A 1267 -6.54 -91.38 30.24
N ALA A 1268 -6.08 -90.30 30.88
CA ALA A 1268 -6.88 -89.09 30.99
C ALA A 1268 -6.86 -88.40 29.62
N GLN A 1269 -7.73 -88.85 28.70
CA GLN A 1269 -8.20 -88.00 27.62
C GLN A 1269 -9.54 -87.41 28.01
#